data_AF-A0A942EXR8-F1
#
_entry.id   AF-A0A942EXR8-F1
#
_cell.length_a   1.000
_cell.length_b   1.000
_cell.length_c   1.000
_cell.angle_alpha   90.00
_cell.angle_beta   90.00
_cell.angle_gamma   90.00
#
_symmetry.space_group_name_H-M   'P 1'
#
loop_
_entity.id
_entity.type
_entity.pdbx_description
1 polymer ?
#
loop_
_entity_poly.entity_id
_entity_poly.type
_entity_poly.pdbx_seq_one_letter_code
_entity_poly.pdbx_strand_id
1 'polypeptide(L)'
;MVVYTPRSAVESLLACLQRWSLQLLVKPVFSPRFPIAFQRRWLAVLARLSLPVPRAASATPAQVGGMPGEWLRPRRTVHNVTDTGHARATVLYLHGGAYCIGSPATHRSLTARLALASGLPVFALDYRLAPEHPYPAALHDALAAFRALRADGPVIVGGDSAGGGLALALAMALRDAGDPGPASLLLLSPLGDAVAPDPLPAPPPGEAMLSHRWAQACVDFYRAQRSAADPGISPLRGHLGGLPPVLIQAGTDELLHDQALALHAALQAAGVTARLEVTQHRWHVFQLHGGVLKSADEAIARLASFAHAHLPHTQPNGEQAHEVVILGAGMSGLCMAIRLQRAGLHNFVILEKQPGLGGTWWDNTYPGAHVDVPAPAYSFSFAPNPGWTRRFASAPEIQAYMQQLAERHGLLAHIRFGTRLSEARFEEATGQWRFATEQGTTLRSRFFVCSTGPLNQLRWPDIPGLETFKGRKLHSARWDAQCPLQGRRVAVVGTGSTASQLVPHMAAQAAQLHVFQRTANWVLPRLDRRYHALDRWLAGFSSYNRLVRWSWVQVLEWGRRGFEDGTLARKGMLKTAAAHRARQVPSPALRQQLTPPYPLGCKRIIYSNDFYPALSQPHVELVTTGIERITEHGIVTTDGRERAVDVLVCATGFDAVHLLSSIKVTGLHGRTLASAWANGPEAYQGITVAGFPNMFLMLGPNTATGHTSTLLYIEPEVEHAIGCMQAVRQGQHRWIDVRADVMATHNQQLQQRLAGSVWSQCRSWYRMDNGRIVALFPGFTAEYVKAVQRPRLADYHLQ
;
A
#
# COMPACT_ATOMS: atom_id res chain seq x y z
N MET A 1 6.84 10.29 8.56
CA MET A 1 7.82 9.43 9.26
C MET A 1 7.23 8.03 9.46
N VAL A 2 7.99 6.99 9.17
CA VAL A 2 7.63 5.58 9.39
C VAL A 2 8.68 4.95 10.30
N VAL A 3 8.26 4.22 11.33
CA VAL A 3 9.18 3.54 12.26
C VAL A 3 9.09 2.03 12.06
N TYR A 4 10.24 1.39 11.84
CA TYR A 4 10.40 -0.04 11.66
C TYR A 4 11.05 -0.66 12.89
N THR A 5 10.44 -1.72 13.42
CA THR A 5 10.99 -2.47 14.55
C THR A 5 11.37 -3.88 14.08
N PRO A 6 12.67 -4.23 14.02
CA PRO A 6 13.09 -5.60 13.85
C PRO A 6 12.57 -6.45 15.02
N ARG A 7 11.80 -7.52 14.76
CA ARG A 7 11.16 -8.35 15.82
C ARG A 7 11.63 -9.80 15.86
N SER A 8 12.57 -10.20 14.99
CA SER A 8 13.06 -11.59 14.93
C SER A 8 14.18 -11.82 15.94
N ALA A 9 14.10 -12.90 16.73
CA ALA A 9 15.15 -13.29 17.67
C ALA A 9 16.49 -13.57 16.95
N VAL A 10 16.43 -14.21 15.78
CA VAL A 10 17.61 -14.44 14.92
C VAL A 10 18.23 -13.13 14.49
N GLU A 11 17.39 -12.17 14.10
CA GLU A 11 17.88 -10.87 13.68
C GLU A 11 18.46 -10.06 14.84
N SER A 12 17.89 -10.13 16.03
CA SER A 12 18.45 -9.51 17.23
C SER A 12 19.82 -10.10 17.58
N LEU A 13 19.99 -11.42 17.47
CA LEU A 13 21.28 -12.08 17.69
C LEU A 13 22.32 -11.62 16.66
N LEU A 14 21.98 -11.66 15.37
CA LEU A 14 22.87 -11.21 14.30
C LEU A 14 23.25 -9.73 14.45
N ALA A 15 22.29 -8.89 14.83
CA ALA A 15 22.54 -7.48 15.11
C ALA A 15 23.46 -7.27 16.31
N CYS A 16 23.31 -8.07 17.37
CA CYS A 16 24.21 -8.04 18.53
C CYS A 16 25.64 -8.41 18.14
N LEU A 17 25.82 -9.50 17.39
CA LEU A 17 27.14 -9.95 16.91
C LEU A 17 27.80 -8.90 15.99
N GLN A 18 27.04 -8.29 15.08
CA GLN A 18 27.54 -7.23 14.20
C GLN A 18 27.88 -5.95 14.98
N ARG A 19 27.07 -5.58 15.96
CA ARG A 19 27.38 -4.45 16.83
C ARG A 19 28.68 -4.66 17.58
N TRP A 20 28.88 -5.87 18.12
CA TRP A 20 30.11 -6.21 18.82
C TRP A 20 31.34 -6.20 17.90
N SER A 21 31.22 -6.74 16.68
CA SER A 21 32.32 -6.72 15.71
C SER A 21 32.72 -5.29 15.32
N LEU A 22 31.75 -4.39 15.11
CA LEU A 22 32.01 -2.98 14.81
C LEU A 22 32.68 -2.25 15.98
N GLN A 23 32.22 -2.49 17.20
CA GLN A 23 32.79 -1.91 18.41
C GLN A 23 34.24 -2.34 18.65
N LEU A 24 34.61 -3.55 18.22
CA LEU A 24 35.98 -4.06 18.35
C LEU A 24 36.89 -3.67 17.18
N LEU A 25 36.39 -3.77 15.94
CA LEU A 25 37.25 -3.69 14.74
C LEU A 25 37.23 -2.32 14.06
N VAL A 26 36.18 -1.52 14.25
CA VAL A 26 35.98 -0.26 13.53
C VAL A 26 36.10 0.93 14.47
N LYS A 27 35.30 0.96 15.54
CA LYS A 27 35.21 2.10 16.46
C LYS A 27 36.56 2.54 17.07
N PRO A 28 37.50 1.64 17.44
CA PRO A 28 38.79 2.05 17.99
C PRO A 28 39.72 2.70 16.96
N VAL A 29 39.59 2.31 15.68
CA VAL A 29 40.41 2.81 14.58
C VAL A 29 39.91 4.16 14.08
N PHE A 30 38.60 4.40 14.13
CA PHE A 30 37.98 5.69 13.83
C PHE A 30 38.19 6.67 14.97
N SER A 31 39.44 7.12 15.09
CA SER A 31 39.93 7.96 16.16
C SER A 31 40.90 9.00 15.62
N PRO A 32 40.86 10.27 16.09
CA PRO A 32 41.84 11.29 15.74
C PRO A 32 43.29 10.90 16.08
N ARG A 33 43.49 9.87 16.91
CA ARG A 33 44.82 9.34 17.26
C ARG A 33 45.55 8.67 16.09
N PHE A 34 44.81 8.19 15.09
CA PHE A 34 45.40 7.50 13.95
C PHE A 34 45.33 8.38 12.69
N PRO A 35 46.40 8.44 11.87
CA PRO A 35 46.37 9.15 10.60
C PRO A 35 45.28 8.64 9.65
N ILE A 36 44.67 9.54 8.87
CA ILE A 36 43.63 9.19 7.87
C ILE A 36 44.11 8.10 6.90
N ALA A 37 45.37 8.16 6.46
CA ALA A 37 45.97 7.13 5.60
C ALA A 37 45.97 5.73 6.23
N PHE A 38 46.18 5.61 7.54
CA PHE A 38 46.10 4.34 8.25
C PHE A 38 44.65 3.83 8.30
N GLN A 39 43.69 4.71 8.60
CA GLN A 39 42.28 4.35 8.66
C GLN A 39 41.75 3.87 7.29
N ARG A 40 42.16 4.54 6.20
CA ARG A 40 41.87 4.11 4.81
C ARG A 40 42.41 2.72 4.51
N ARG A 41 43.68 2.46 4.86
CA ARG A 41 44.32 1.13 4.67
C ARG A 41 43.59 0.05 5.47
N TRP A 42 43.21 0.35 6.71
CA TRP A 42 42.46 -0.57 7.55
C TRP A 42 41.09 -0.92 6.94
N LEU A 43 40.35 0.08 6.48
CA LEU A 43 39.08 -0.16 5.79
C LEU A 43 39.23 -0.94 4.49
N ALA A 44 40.29 -0.69 3.72
CA ALA A 44 40.55 -1.45 2.51
C ALA A 44 40.79 -2.94 2.80
N VAL A 45 41.44 -3.28 3.92
CA VAL A 45 41.60 -4.67 4.37
C VAL A 45 40.26 -5.25 4.80
N LEU A 46 39.49 -4.54 5.64
CA LEU A 46 38.18 -5.01 6.07
C LEU A 46 37.21 -5.21 4.90
N ALA A 47 37.25 -4.34 3.88
CA ALA A 47 36.42 -4.47 2.68
C ALA A 47 36.73 -5.76 1.87
N ARG A 48 37.98 -6.23 1.88
CA ARG A 48 38.36 -7.51 1.24
C ARG A 48 37.87 -8.73 2.02
N LEU A 49 37.73 -8.59 3.34
CA LEU A 49 37.25 -9.63 4.25
C LEU A 49 35.73 -9.59 4.46
N SER A 50 35.08 -8.52 3.99
CA SER A 50 33.64 -8.31 4.07
C SER A 50 32.87 -9.20 3.10
N LEU A 51 31.54 -9.25 3.25
CA LEU A 51 30.67 -10.06 2.41
C LEU A 51 30.97 -9.86 0.91
N PRO A 52 31.16 -10.94 0.15
CA PRO A 52 31.40 -10.82 -1.28
C PRO A 52 30.19 -10.19 -1.97
N VAL A 53 30.45 -9.53 -3.10
CA VAL A 53 29.40 -9.08 -4.02
C VAL A 53 28.47 -10.28 -4.30
N PRO A 54 27.15 -10.13 -4.17
CA PRO A 54 26.24 -11.21 -4.50
C PRO A 54 26.56 -11.75 -5.89
N ARG A 55 26.59 -13.07 -6.10
CA ARG A 55 26.96 -13.69 -7.39
C ARG A 55 26.11 -13.18 -8.57
N ALA A 56 24.92 -12.66 -8.28
CA ALA A 56 24.01 -12.05 -9.23
C ALA A 56 24.41 -10.64 -9.67
N ALA A 57 25.44 -10.02 -9.11
CA ALA A 57 25.93 -8.69 -9.49
C ALA A 57 27.42 -8.72 -9.91
N SER A 58 27.80 -7.78 -10.75
CA SER A 58 29.16 -7.51 -11.21
C SER A 58 29.59 -6.14 -10.73
N ALA A 59 30.86 -6.02 -10.36
CA ALA A 59 31.52 -4.75 -10.07
C ALA A 59 32.64 -4.57 -11.08
N THR A 60 32.63 -3.48 -11.84
CA THR A 60 33.65 -3.18 -12.86
C THR A 60 34.14 -1.75 -12.68
N PRO A 61 35.46 -1.52 -12.52
CA PRO A 61 36.03 -0.17 -12.52
C PRO A 61 35.69 0.58 -13.81
N ALA A 62 35.43 1.88 -13.70
CA ALA A 62 35.17 2.75 -14.85
C ALA A 62 35.45 4.23 -14.50
N GLN A 63 35.38 5.07 -15.53
CA GLN A 63 35.36 6.52 -15.36
C GLN A 63 34.10 7.11 -15.98
N VAL A 64 33.51 8.10 -15.32
CA VAL A 64 32.34 8.84 -15.81
C VAL A 64 32.57 10.33 -15.56
N GLY A 65 32.44 11.16 -16.60
CA GLY A 65 32.80 12.58 -16.51
C GLY A 65 34.27 12.82 -16.14
N GLY A 66 35.16 11.90 -16.52
CA GLY A 66 36.57 11.89 -16.13
C GLY A 66 36.85 11.46 -14.69
N MET A 67 35.81 11.18 -13.89
CA MET A 67 35.96 10.79 -12.49
C MET A 67 35.98 9.26 -12.33
N PRO A 68 36.90 8.70 -11.52
CA PRO A 68 36.97 7.26 -11.28
C PRO A 68 35.80 6.76 -10.43
N GLY A 69 35.47 5.48 -10.59
CA GLY A 69 34.45 4.80 -9.81
C GLY A 69 34.26 3.34 -10.20
N GLU A 70 33.20 2.73 -9.68
CA GLU A 70 32.83 1.35 -10.00
C GLU A 70 31.38 1.29 -10.48
N TRP A 71 31.13 0.55 -11.56
CA TRP A 71 29.79 0.16 -11.97
C TRP A 71 29.37 -1.12 -11.28
N LEU A 72 28.23 -1.08 -10.60
CA LEU A 72 27.56 -2.25 -10.06
C LEU A 72 26.35 -2.58 -10.94
N ARG A 73 26.35 -3.77 -11.55
CA ARG A 73 25.30 -4.22 -12.48
C ARG A 73 24.86 -5.66 -12.21
N PRO A 74 23.57 -5.99 -12.34
CA PRO A 74 23.10 -7.38 -12.35
C PRO A 74 23.78 -8.21 -13.47
N ARG A 75 24.23 -9.44 -13.18
CA ARG A 75 25.07 -10.29 -14.07
C ARG A 75 24.32 -11.02 -15.20
N ARG A 76 22.99 -11.03 -15.22
CA ARG A 76 22.16 -11.52 -16.34
C ARG A 76 20.68 -11.27 -16.04
N THR A 77 20.01 -10.51 -16.88
CA THR A 77 18.64 -10.84 -17.28
C THR A 77 18.75 -11.53 -18.64
N VAL A 78 18.20 -12.74 -18.73
CA VAL A 78 17.79 -13.30 -20.01
C VAL A 78 16.74 -12.34 -20.57
N HIS A 79 16.95 -11.93 -21.83
CA HIS A 79 16.21 -10.93 -22.61
C HIS A 79 16.47 -9.46 -22.29
N ASN A 80 17.07 -8.79 -23.29
CA ASN A 80 16.94 -7.37 -23.56
C ASN A 80 15.46 -6.97 -23.50
N VAL A 81 15.02 -6.33 -22.42
CA VAL A 81 13.87 -5.42 -22.45
C VAL A 81 14.04 -4.37 -21.35
N THR A 82 14.00 -3.11 -21.76
CA THR A 82 13.59 -1.95 -20.97
C THR A 82 12.12 -2.10 -20.51
N ASP A 83 11.79 -3.17 -19.78
CA ASP A 83 10.39 -3.57 -19.49
C ASP A 83 9.80 -2.89 -18.25
N THR A 84 10.54 -1.95 -17.65
CA THR A 84 10.06 -1.17 -16.50
C THR A 84 9.24 0.05 -16.91
N GLY A 85 9.12 0.38 -18.21
CA GLY A 85 8.41 1.59 -18.66
C GLY A 85 9.04 2.90 -18.17
N HIS A 86 10.27 2.87 -17.65
CA HIS A 86 11.04 4.03 -17.24
C HIS A 86 12.20 4.26 -18.22
N ALA A 87 12.63 5.51 -18.35
CA ALA A 87 13.81 5.82 -19.15
C ALA A 87 15.00 5.00 -18.62
N ARG A 88 15.99 4.70 -19.47
CA ARG A 88 17.27 4.14 -19.01
C ARG A 88 17.82 5.06 -17.92
N ALA A 89 17.73 4.64 -16.67
CA ALA A 89 18.09 5.45 -15.52
C ALA A 89 19.27 4.84 -14.79
N THR A 90 20.04 5.69 -14.12
CA THR A 90 21.22 5.29 -13.36
C THR A 90 21.13 5.82 -11.94
N VAL A 91 21.68 5.09 -10.99
CA VAL A 91 21.94 5.60 -9.64
C VAL A 91 23.39 6.06 -9.54
N LEU A 92 23.62 7.35 -9.29
CA LEU A 92 24.90 7.86 -8.82
C LEU A 92 24.95 7.68 -7.31
N TYR A 93 25.91 6.88 -6.82
CA TYR A 93 26.08 6.63 -5.39
C TYR A 93 27.34 7.32 -4.86
N LEU A 94 27.16 8.15 -3.84
CA LEU A 94 28.21 8.89 -3.14
C LEU A 94 28.44 8.22 -1.79
N HIS A 95 29.58 7.55 -1.64
CA HIS A 95 29.88 6.80 -0.42
C HIS A 95 30.11 7.71 0.79
N GLY A 96 29.89 7.19 1.99
CA GLY A 96 30.20 7.87 3.26
C GLY A 96 31.68 7.84 3.64
N GLY A 97 31.95 7.83 4.95
CA GLY A 97 33.32 7.86 5.51
C GLY A 97 33.80 9.26 5.90
N ALA A 98 32.87 10.13 6.32
CA ALA A 98 33.14 11.47 6.85
C ALA A 98 34.01 12.35 5.93
N TYR A 99 33.83 12.24 4.60
CA TYR A 99 34.65 12.88 3.56
C TYR A 99 36.14 12.51 3.56
N CYS A 100 36.57 11.57 4.42
CA CYS A 100 37.98 11.30 4.65
C CYS A 100 38.42 9.88 4.31
N ILE A 101 37.56 8.85 4.51
CA ILE A 101 38.05 7.45 4.52
C ILE A 101 37.26 6.44 3.66
N GLY A 102 36.10 6.82 3.10
CA GLY A 102 35.27 5.91 2.32
C GLY A 102 35.86 5.58 0.94
N SER A 103 35.25 4.61 0.25
CA SER A 103 35.55 4.30 -1.15
C SER A 103 34.41 3.46 -1.77
N PRO A 104 34.35 3.30 -3.11
CA PRO A 104 33.43 2.35 -3.74
C PRO A 104 33.57 0.92 -3.20
N ALA A 105 34.80 0.50 -2.91
CA ALA A 105 35.09 -0.85 -2.41
C ALA A 105 34.47 -1.11 -1.02
N THR A 106 34.48 -0.12 -0.12
CA THR A 106 33.90 -0.27 1.23
C THR A 106 32.36 -0.32 1.20
N HIS A 107 31.73 0.22 0.15
CA HIS A 107 30.28 0.29 -0.01
C HIS A 107 29.74 -0.72 -1.03
N ARG A 108 30.58 -1.64 -1.52
CA ARG A 108 30.25 -2.55 -2.62
C ARG A 108 29.08 -3.49 -2.31
N SER A 109 28.96 -3.95 -1.06
CA SER A 109 27.83 -4.79 -0.63
C SER A 109 26.49 -4.04 -0.79
N LEU A 110 26.42 -2.82 -0.28
CA LEU A 110 25.23 -1.96 -0.32
C LEU A 110 24.87 -1.58 -1.76
N THR A 111 25.84 -1.07 -2.52
CA THR A 111 25.61 -0.62 -3.90
C THR A 111 25.25 -1.77 -4.85
N ALA A 112 25.85 -2.95 -4.69
CA ALA A 112 25.46 -4.14 -5.46
C ALA A 112 24.04 -4.62 -5.12
N ARG A 113 23.65 -4.58 -3.84
CA ARG A 113 22.29 -4.94 -3.42
C ARG A 113 21.26 -3.92 -3.88
N LEU A 114 21.60 -2.63 -3.86
CA LEU A 114 20.77 -1.57 -4.42
C LEU A 114 20.61 -1.77 -5.94
N ALA A 115 21.67 -2.12 -6.66
CA ALA A 115 21.60 -2.44 -8.10
C ALA A 115 20.69 -3.66 -8.36
N LEU A 116 20.75 -4.69 -7.52
CA LEU A 116 19.89 -5.87 -7.64
C LEU A 116 18.43 -5.57 -7.30
N ALA A 117 18.18 -4.84 -6.21
CA ALA A 117 16.84 -4.50 -5.75
C ALA A 117 16.14 -3.52 -6.70
N SER A 118 16.88 -2.57 -7.26
CA SER A 118 16.35 -1.61 -8.23
C SER A 118 16.35 -2.15 -9.66
N GLY A 119 17.21 -3.10 -10.00
CA GLY A 119 17.47 -3.47 -11.39
C GLY A 119 18.17 -2.37 -12.20
N LEU A 120 18.58 -1.27 -11.56
CA LEU A 120 19.27 -0.15 -12.20
C LEU A 120 20.80 -0.32 -12.07
N PRO A 121 21.58 0.13 -13.06
CA PRO A 121 23.01 0.26 -12.89
C PRO A 121 23.31 1.32 -11.82
N VAL A 122 24.22 1.00 -10.90
CA VAL A 122 24.69 1.92 -9.86
C VAL A 122 26.14 2.28 -10.17
N PHE A 123 26.45 3.57 -10.31
CA PHE A 123 27.82 4.06 -10.38
C PHE A 123 28.23 4.59 -9.02
N ALA A 124 29.13 3.88 -8.34
CA ALA A 124 29.73 4.31 -7.08
C ALA A 124 30.95 5.17 -7.38
N LEU A 125 30.85 6.48 -7.12
CA LEU A 125 31.88 7.46 -7.43
C LEU A 125 33.03 7.38 -6.42
N ASP A 126 34.28 7.38 -6.91
CA ASP A 126 35.50 7.47 -6.10
C ASP A 126 35.96 8.94 -6.04
N TYR A 127 35.20 9.78 -5.35
CA TYR A 127 35.44 11.22 -5.29
C TYR A 127 36.64 11.55 -4.41
N ARG A 128 37.31 12.68 -4.68
CA ARG A 128 38.48 13.11 -3.91
C ARG A 128 38.14 13.41 -2.44
N LEU A 129 39.01 12.94 -1.54
CA LEU A 129 38.81 12.98 -0.09
C LEU A 129 39.71 13.99 0.61
N ALA A 130 39.23 14.50 1.73
CA ALA A 130 40.00 15.27 2.69
C ALA A 130 40.92 14.36 3.53
N PRO A 131 42.05 14.87 4.06
CA PRO A 131 42.51 16.27 4.03
C PRO A 131 43.20 16.69 2.72
N GLU A 132 43.56 15.76 1.83
CA GLU A 132 44.32 16.06 0.63
C GLU A 132 43.53 16.94 -0.35
N HIS A 133 42.22 16.77 -0.37
CA HIS A 133 41.29 17.51 -1.20
C HIS A 133 40.09 18.00 -0.38
N PRO A 134 40.21 19.13 0.34
CA PRO A 134 39.11 19.70 1.11
C PRO A 134 37.99 20.22 0.18
N TYR A 135 36.88 20.64 0.79
CA TYR A 135 35.77 21.30 0.10
C TYR A 135 36.28 22.46 -0.78
N PRO A 136 35.83 22.60 -2.04
CA PRO A 136 34.70 21.90 -2.68
C PRO A 136 35.07 20.71 -3.59
N ALA A 137 36.25 20.08 -3.44
CA ALA A 137 36.73 19.08 -4.40
C ALA A 137 35.74 17.91 -4.65
N ALA A 138 35.22 17.31 -3.58
CA ALA A 138 34.24 16.23 -3.67
C ALA A 138 32.94 16.65 -4.39
N LEU A 139 32.49 17.89 -4.16
CA LEU A 139 31.28 18.43 -4.80
C LEU A 139 31.50 18.65 -6.30
N HIS A 140 32.67 19.13 -6.70
CA HIS A 140 33.04 19.26 -8.11
C HIS A 140 33.08 17.91 -8.82
N ASP A 141 33.65 16.89 -8.18
CA ASP A 141 33.70 15.53 -8.74
C ASP A 141 32.29 14.94 -8.89
N ALA A 142 31.42 15.14 -7.89
CA ALA A 142 30.04 14.71 -7.93
C ALA A 142 29.24 15.42 -9.03
N LEU A 143 29.44 16.74 -9.22
CA LEU A 143 28.82 17.51 -10.31
C LEU A 143 29.27 17.03 -11.69
N ALA A 144 30.56 16.75 -11.87
CA ALA A 144 31.12 16.25 -13.12
C ALA A 144 30.54 14.88 -13.49
N ALA A 145 30.53 13.95 -12.52
CA ALA A 145 29.95 12.62 -12.71
C ALA A 145 28.44 12.68 -12.97
N PHE A 146 27.70 13.51 -12.21
CA PHE A 146 26.25 13.67 -12.40
C PHE A 146 25.91 14.19 -13.79
N ARG A 147 26.56 15.28 -14.23
CA ARG A 147 26.30 15.88 -15.55
C ARG A 147 26.59 14.90 -16.68
N ALA A 148 27.65 14.11 -16.57
CA ALA A 148 27.96 13.06 -17.54
C ALA A 148 26.91 11.94 -17.55
N LEU A 149 26.47 11.45 -16.39
CA LEU A 149 25.39 10.45 -16.31
C LEU A 149 24.04 10.98 -16.81
N ARG A 150 23.76 12.27 -16.56
CA ARG A 150 22.49 12.90 -16.93
C ARG A 150 22.31 13.01 -18.44
N ALA A 151 23.41 13.07 -19.20
CA ALA A 151 23.39 13.03 -20.65
C ALA A 151 22.78 11.74 -21.21
N ASP A 152 22.91 10.62 -20.49
CA ASP A 152 22.40 9.31 -20.92
C ASP A 152 20.98 9.00 -20.44
N GLY A 153 20.43 9.78 -19.50
CA GLY A 153 19.09 9.56 -18.95
C GLY A 153 18.87 10.17 -17.56
N PRO A 154 17.73 9.89 -16.92
CA PRO A 154 17.47 10.33 -15.55
C PRO A 154 18.47 9.73 -14.57
N VAL A 155 18.91 10.53 -13.60
CA VAL A 155 19.86 10.11 -12.57
C VAL A 155 19.20 10.22 -11.21
N ILE A 156 19.28 9.15 -10.44
CA ILE A 156 18.95 9.11 -9.02
C ILE A 156 20.25 9.31 -8.26
N VAL A 157 20.26 10.16 -7.23
CA VAL A 157 21.45 10.35 -6.42
C VAL A 157 21.21 9.73 -5.05
N GLY A 158 22.06 8.77 -4.68
CA GLY A 158 22.07 8.17 -3.36
C GLY A 158 23.38 8.43 -2.65
N GLY A 159 23.33 8.44 -1.32
CA GLY A 159 24.54 8.52 -0.52
C GLY A 159 24.29 8.31 0.96
N ASP A 160 25.33 7.88 1.66
CA ASP A 160 25.28 7.63 3.09
C ASP A 160 26.20 8.57 3.87
N SER A 161 25.83 8.93 5.10
CA SER A 161 26.67 9.77 5.97
C SER A 161 27.07 11.09 5.28
N ALA A 162 28.37 11.38 5.23
CA ALA A 162 28.95 12.46 4.44
C ALA A 162 28.59 12.42 2.94
N GLY A 163 28.47 11.24 2.34
CA GLY A 163 28.00 11.10 0.96
C GLY A 163 26.52 11.49 0.79
N GLY A 164 25.70 11.29 1.83
CA GLY A 164 24.32 11.80 1.89
C GLY A 164 24.27 13.33 2.01
N GLY A 165 25.19 13.92 2.78
CA GLY A 165 25.40 15.37 2.79
C GLY A 165 25.85 15.91 1.43
N LEU A 166 26.80 15.22 0.78
CA LEU A 166 27.28 15.56 -0.56
C LEU A 166 26.18 15.48 -1.62
N ALA A 167 25.29 14.48 -1.52
CA ALA A 167 24.13 14.33 -2.40
C ALA A 167 23.16 15.51 -2.29
N LEU A 168 22.93 16.02 -1.07
CA LEU A 168 22.13 17.23 -0.86
C LEU A 168 22.81 18.47 -1.43
N ALA A 169 24.10 18.65 -1.14
CA ALA A 169 24.88 19.78 -1.66
C ALA A 169 24.92 19.78 -3.20
N LEU A 170 25.06 18.61 -3.82
CA LEU A 170 24.96 18.42 -5.28
C LEU A 170 23.61 18.88 -5.81
N ALA A 171 22.51 18.41 -5.21
CA ALA A 171 21.16 18.77 -5.65
C ALA A 171 20.86 20.27 -5.50
N MET A 172 21.33 20.87 -4.41
CA MET A 172 21.24 22.32 -4.20
C MET A 172 22.04 23.08 -5.25
N ALA A 173 23.30 22.68 -5.52
CA ALA A 173 24.14 23.32 -6.51
C ALA A 173 23.57 23.22 -7.93
N LEU A 174 22.99 22.08 -8.30
CA LEU A 174 22.31 21.90 -9.60
C LEU A 174 21.09 22.83 -9.72
N ARG A 175 20.24 22.87 -8.70
CA ARG A 175 19.07 23.77 -8.66
C ARG A 175 19.51 25.23 -8.78
N ASP A 176 20.50 25.64 -8.00
CA ASP A 176 20.96 27.03 -7.95
C ASP A 176 21.62 27.46 -9.27
N ALA A 177 22.20 26.51 -10.02
CA ALA A 177 22.71 26.72 -11.37
C ALA A 177 21.62 26.68 -12.47
N GLY A 178 20.37 26.29 -12.14
CA GLY A 178 19.32 26.06 -13.12
C GLY A 178 19.48 24.77 -13.94
N ASP A 179 20.36 23.86 -13.52
CA ASP A 179 20.58 22.57 -14.17
C ASP A 179 19.43 21.59 -13.85
N PRO A 180 19.10 20.65 -14.75
CA PRO A 180 18.17 19.56 -14.45
C PRO A 180 18.65 18.73 -13.25
N GLY A 181 17.88 18.75 -12.17
CA GLY A 181 18.18 18.02 -10.94
C GLY A 181 18.01 16.49 -11.04
N PRO A 182 18.39 15.75 -9.98
CA PRO A 182 18.14 14.32 -9.90
C PRO A 182 16.64 13.99 -9.85
N ALA A 183 16.27 12.78 -10.29
CA ALA A 183 14.89 12.29 -10.22
C ALA A 183 14.40 12.12 -8.77
N SER A 184 15.30 11.66 -7.88
CA SER A 184 15.06 11.57 -6.44
C SER A 184 16.38 11.49 -5.66
N LEU A 185 16.31 11.73 -4.35
CA LEU A 185 17.42 11.59 -3.40
C LEU A 185 17.20 10.42 -2.45
N LEU A 186 18.23 9.57 -2.32
CA LEU A 186 18.25 8.40 -1.43
C LEU A 186 19.31 8.58 -0.34
N LEU A 187 18.91 9.10 0.82
CA LEU A 187 19.83 9.53 1.87
C LEU A 187 19.84 8.56 3.05
N LEU A 188 21.01 8.03 3.40
CA LEU A 188 21.17 7.11 4.54
C LEU A 188 21.97 7.80 5.64
N SER A 189 21.39 7.99 6.83
CA SER A 189 22.07 8.63 7.96
C SER A 189 22.81 9.92 7.55
N PRO A 190 22.19 10.87 6.83
CA PRO A 190 22.92 11.95 6.16
C PRO A 190 23.56 12.92 7.16
N LEU A 191 24.80 13.33 6.89
CA LEU A 191 25.44 14.45 7.57
C LEU A 191 24.93 15.76 6.95
N GLY A 192 23.90 16.33 7.55
CA GLY A 192 23.22 17.55 7.06
C GLY A 192 23.76 18.84 7.67
N ASP A 193 24.32 18.78 8.88
CA ASP A 193 24.93 19.93 9.57
C ASP A 193 26.29 19.54 10.17
N ALA A 194 27.32 20.25 9.75
CA ALA A 194 28.70 20.11 10.16
C ALA A 194 29.06 21.01 11.36
N VAL A 195 28.13 21.85 11.82
CA VAL A 195 28.31 22.64 13.04
C VAL A 195 28.07 21.73 14.25
N ALA A 196 29.10 21.59 15.08
CA ALA A 196 29.00 20.85 16.32
C ALA A 196 28.00 21.51 17.29
N PRO A 197 27.08 20.74 17.91
CA PRO A 197 26.31 21.23 19.04
C PRO A 197 27.24 21.54 20.21
N ASP A 198 26.93 22.61 20.96
CA ASP A 198 27.59 22.96 22.21
C ASP A 198 26.56 23.05 23.35
N PRO A 199 26.63 22.18 24.38
CA PRO A 199 27.59 21.07 24.55
C PRO A 199 27.33 19.90 23.59
N LEU A 200 28.37 19.11 23.29
CA LEU A 200 28.22 17.88 22.51
C LEU A 200 27.29 16.89 23.22
N PRO A 201 26.27 16.34 22.52
CA PRO A 201 25.37 15.37 23.12
C PRO A 201 26.11 14.07 23.45
N ALA A 202 25.57 13.34 24.43
CA ALA A 202 26.05 12.00 24.71
C ALA A 202 25.74 11.08 23.52
N PRO A 203 26.67 10.20 23.07
CA PRO A 203 26.36 9.20 22.06
C PRO A 203 25.20 8.32 22.51
N PRO A 204 24.30 7.90 21.59
CA PRO A 204 23.21 7.02 21.97
C PRO A 204 23.75 5.67 22.46
N PRO A 205 23.09 5.00 23.43
CA PRO A 205 23.60 3.79 24.08
C PRO A 205 23.96 2.63 23.13
N GLY A 206 23.45 2.63 21.90
CA GLY A 206 23.72 1.61 20.87
C GLY A 206 24.68 2.01 19.75
N GLU A 207 25.33 3.18 19.82
CA GLU A 207 26.28 3.64 18.80
C GLU A 207 27.48 2.69 18.66
N ALA A 208 27.60 2.06 17.49
CA ALA A 208 28.51 0.95 17.24
C ALA A 208 29.82 1.35 16.55
N MET A 209 29.84 2.50 15.85
CA MET A 209 30.91 2.82 14.89
C MET A 209 31.58 4.17 15.14
N LEU A 210 30.80 5.20 15.49
CA LEU A 210 31.27 6.58 15.43
C LEU A 210 31.52 7.20 16.81
N SER A 211 32.30 8.27 16.82
CA SER A 211 32.45 9.19 17.96
C SER A 211 32.40 10.63 17.49
N HIS A 212 31.83 11.54 18.29
CA HIS A 212 31.74 12.97 17.95
C HIS A 212 33.13 13.58 17.68
N ARG A 213 34.14 13.23 18.48
CA ARG A 213 35.52 13.74 18.29
C ARG A 213 36.12 13.36 16.94
N TRP A 214 35.91 12.12 16.51
CA TRP A 214 36.40 11.66 15.21
C TRP A 214 35.64 12.30 14.04
N ALA A 215 34.30 12.34 14.15
CA ALA A 215 33.46 12.98 13.14
C ALA A 215 33.82 14.46 12.98
N GLN A 216 34.04 15.18 14.09
CA GLN A 216 34.45 16.58 14.07
C GLN A 216 35.81 16.78 13.42
N ALA A 217 36.81 15.96 13.75
CA ALA A 217 38.13 16.04 13.11
C ALA A 217 38.06 15.84 11.59
N CYS A 218 37.22 14.91 11.13
CA CYS A 218 37.00 14.69 9.70
C CYS A 218 36.28 15.87 9.02
N VAL A 219 35.29 16.46 9.69
CA VAL A 219 34.65 17.70 9.23
C VAL A 219 35.64 18.84 9.16
N ASP A 220 36.54 18.98 10.13
CA ASP A 220 37.58 20.02 10.15
C ASP A 220 38.57 19.85 8.97
N PHE A 221 38.98 18.61 8.68
CA PHE A 221 39.76 18.32 7.47
C PHE A 221 39.00 18.67 6.19
N TYR A 222 37.71 18.35 6.12
CA TYR A 222 36.90 18.63 4.94
C TYR A 222 36.66 20.11 4.69
N ARG A 223 36.29 20.88 5.74
CA ARG A 223 36.04 22.32 5.60
C ARG A 223 37.33 23.12 5.41
N ALA A 224 38.47 22.60 5.87
CA ALA A 224 39.72 23.34 5.98
C ALA A 224 39.50 24.70 6.66
N GLN A 225 39.63 25.81 5.93
CA GLN A 225 39.44 27.17 6.46
C GLN A 225 38.01 27.72 6.28
N ARG A 226 37.11 26.98 5.63
CA ARG A 226 35.71 27.40 5.43
C ARG A 226 34.90 27.30 6.71
N SER A 227 33.85 28.11 6.78
CA SER A 227 32.86 28.03 7.86
C SER A 227 32.17 26.68 7.83
N ALA A 228 32.05 26.02 8.99
CA ALA A 228 31.23 24.81 9.10
C ALA A 228 29.75 25.08 8.78
N ALA A 229 29.29 26.33 8.89
CA ALA A 229 27.92 26.71 8.56
C ALA A 229 27.70 26.99 7.05
N ASP A 230 28.73 26.90 6.22
CA ASP A 230 28.61 27.06 4.76
C ASP A 230 27.58 26.05 4.22
N PRO A 231 26.53 26.47 3.48
CA PRO A 231 25.51 25.57 2.95
C PRO A 231 26.04 24.43 2.06
N GLY A 232 27.22 24.58 1.44
CA GLY A 232 27.86 23.50 0.69
C GLY A 232 28.50 22.41 1.57
N ILE A 233 28.74 22.71 2.85
CA ILE A 233 29.29 21.80 3.87
C ILE A 233 28.18 21.33 4.83
N SER A 234 27.22 22.21 5.13
CA SER A 234 26.04 21.99 5.96
C SER A 234 24.75 22.25 5.18
N PRO A 235 24.35 21.33 4.29
CA PRO A 235 23.16 21.49 3.44
C PRO A 235 21.88 21.83 4.19
N LEU A 236 21.73 21.37 5.44
CA LEU A 236 20.57 21.65 6.28
C LEU A 236 20.37 23.15 6.55
N ARG A 237 21.45 23.94 6.47
CA ARG A 237 21.42 25.40 6.67
C ARG A 237 21.18 26.19 5.39
N GLY A 238 21.10 25.51 4.24
CA GLY A 238 20.83 26.13 2.95
C GLY A 238 19.35 26.22 2.62
N HIS A 239 19.05 26.82 1.47
CA HIS A 239 17.69 26.79 0.92
C HIS A 239 17.39 25.37 0.42
N LEU A 240 16.32 24.75 0.93
CA LEU A 240 15.89 23.38 0.55
C LEU A 240 14.71 23.35 -0.42
N GLY A 241 14.06 24.49 -0.70
CA GLY A 241 12.94 24.56 -1.63
C GLY A 241 13.36 24.17 -3.06
N GLY A 242 12.46 23.52 -3.80
CA GLY A 242 12.71 23.10 -5.19
C GLY A 242 13.63 21.89 -5.34
N LEU A 243 13.98 21.20 -4.25
CA LEU A 243 14.67 19.91 -4.31
C LEU A 243 13.72 18.78 -4.77
N PRO A 244 14.23 17.72 -5.41
CA PRO A 244 13.42 16.58 -5.82
C PRO A 244 12.95 15.75 -4.61
N PRO A 245 12.04 14.77 -4.81
CA PRO A 245 11.59 13.89 -3.73
C PRO A 245 12.74 13.20 -2.99
N VAL A 246 12.66 13.18 -1.66
CA VAL A 246 13.75 12.71 -0.78
C VAL A 246 13.26 11.55 0.10
N LEU A 247 14.01 10.45 0.10
CA LEU A 247 13.90 9.38 1.10
C LEU A 247 15.08 9.46 2.06
N ILE A 248 14.80 9.57 3.35
CA ILE A 248 15.79 9.55 4.43
C ILE A 248 15.60 8.25 5.21
N GLN A 249 16.66 7.47 5.38
CA GLN A 249 16.67 6.30 6.26
C GLN A 249 17.71 6.46 7.37
N ALA A 250 17.30 6.23 8.62
CA ALA A 250 18.18 6.28 9.78
C ALA A 250 17.85 5.15 10.77
N GLY A 251 18.81 4.82 11.63
CA GLY A 251 18.62 4.02 12.83
C GLY A 251 18.28 4.89 14.04
N THR A 252 17.87 4.27 15.16
CA THR A 252 17.72 4.99 16.45
C THR A 252 19.01 5.03 17.27
N ASP A 253 19.97 4.16 16.97
CA ASP A 253 21.17 3.96 17.76
C ASP A 253 22.39 4.55 17.03
N GLU A 254 22.22 5.72 16.40
CA GLU A 254 23.25 6.39 15.60
C GLU A 254 23.42 7.87 15.95
N LEU A 255 24.64 8.39 15.79
CA LEU A 255 24.98 9.79 16.08
C LEU A 255 24.18 10.83 15.26
N LEU A 256 23.78 10.51 14.02
CA LEU A 256 23.13 11.47 13.12
C LEU A 256 21.60 11.37 13.12
N HIS A 257 21.03 10.62 14.07
CA HIS A 257 19.57 10.43 14.18
C HIS A 257 18.82 11.77 14.21
N ASP A 258 19.24 12.70 15.08
CA ASP A 258 18.60 14.00 15.23
C ASP A 258 18.76 14.88 13.97
N GLN A 259 19.87 14.74 13.24
CA GLN A 259 20.03 15.43 11.96
C GLN A 259 19.07 14.89 10.90
N ALA A 260 18.82 13.57 10.86
CA ALA A 260 17.84 12.98 9.96
C ALA A 260 16.41 13.48 10.27
N LEU A 261 16.07 13.64 11.55
CA LEU A 261 14.80 14.25 11.99
C LEU A 261 14.71 15.72 11.55
N ALA A 262 15.75 16.50 11.82
CA ALA A 262 15.80 17.93 11.50
C ALA A 262 15.72 18.16 9.98
N LEU A 263 16.44 17.38 9.18
CA LEU A 263 16.41 17.45 7.72
C LEU A 263 15.02 17.14 7.17
N HIS A 264 14.38 16.07 7.67
CA HIS A 264 13.02 15.75 7.25
C HIS A 264 12.05 16.89 7.56
N ALA A 265 12.11 17.46 8.77
CA ALA A 265 11.27 18.60 9.14
C ALA A 265 11.53 19.83 8.24
N ALA A 266 12.80 20.13 7.96
CA ALA A 266 13.19 21.26 7.11
C ALA A 266 12.72 21.08 5.66
N LEU A 267 12.83 19.88 5.09
CA LEU A 267 12.32 19.56 3.75
C LEU A 267 10.80 19.70 3.67
N GLN A 268 10.06 19.22 4.67
CA GLN A 268 8.61 19.37 4.72
C GLN A 268 8.19 20.83 4.82
N ALA A 269 8.87 21.62 5.66
CA ALA A 269 8.62 23.06 5.77
C ALA A 269 8.89 23.81 4.45
N ALA A 270 9.87 23.34 3.66
CA ALA A 270 10.19 23.87 2.34
C ALA A 270 9.28 23.35 1.20
N GLY A 271 8.24 22.57 1.52
CA GLY A 271 7.30 22.03 0.53
C GLY A 271 7.86 20.88 -0.32
N VAL A 272 8.97 20.26 0.08
CA VAL A 272 9.57 19.12 -0.64
C VAL A 272 8.92 17.82 -0.19
N THR A 273 8.58 16.95 -1.15
CA THR A 273 8.11 15.59 -0.88
C THR A 273 9.20 14.78 -0.19
N ALA A 274 9.13 14.65 1.14
CA ALA A 274 10.10 13.93 1.94
C ALA A 274 9.46 12.77 2.73
N ARG A 275 10.13 11.61 2.74
CA ARG A 275 9.78 10.46 3.57
C ARG A 275 10.96 10.11 4.47
N LEU A 276 10.73 10.11 5.79
CA LEU A 276 11.69 9.60 6.76
C LEU A 276 11.30 8.20 7.24
N GLU A 277 12.26 7.29 7.23
CA GLU A 277 12.16 5.93 7.77
C GLU A 277 13.19 5.71 8.88
N VAL A 278 12.73 5.37 10.07
CA VAL A 278 13.58 5.11 11.23
C VAL A 278 13.52 3.63 11.58
N THR A 279 14.67 2.96 11.69
CA THR A 279 14.74 1.55 12.11
C THR A 279 15.27 1.45 13.54
N GLN A 280 14.44 0.92 14.44
CA GLN A 280 14.79 0.79 15.85
C GLN A 280 15.97 -0.16 16.06
N HIS A 281 16.83 0.20 17.01
CA HIS A 281 18.00 -0.57 17.44
C HIS A 281 19.02 -0.81 16.32
N ARG A 282 19.12 0.14 15.39
CA ARG A 282 20.10 0.12 14.29
C ARG A 282 21.03 1.31 14.41
N TRP A 283 22.31 1.05 14.12
CA TRP A 283 23.39 2.01 14.17
C TRP A 283 23.58 2.71 12.83
N HIS A 284 24.56 3.62 12.81
CA HIS A 284 24.92 4.46 11.68
C HIS A 284 25.10 3.65 10.39
N VAL A 285 24.30 3.94 9.36
CA VAL A 285 24.31 3.26 8.04
C VAL A 285 24.27 1.73 8.15
N PHE A 286 23.34 1.19 8.94
CA PHE A 286 23.14 -0.26 9.10
C PHE A 286 22.88 -1.01 7.77
N GLN A 287 22.49 -0.30 6.71
CA GLN A 287 22.27 -0.83 5.37
C GLN A 287 23.53 -1.48 4.77
N LEU A 288 24.74 -1.09 5.21
CA LEU A 288 25.99 -1.75 4.82
C LEU A 288 26.00 -3.27 5.14
N HIS A 289 25.18 -3.70 6.10
CA HIS A 289 25.04 -5.09 6.53
C HIS A 289 23.91 -5.86 5.82
N GLY A 290 23.45 -5.38 4.65
CA GLY A 290 22.56 -6.14 3.77
C GLY A 290 23.12 -7.54 3.48
N GLY A 291 22.26 -8.56 3.50
CA GLY A 291 22.63 -9.97 3.40
C GLY A 291 22.90 -10.66 4.73
N VAL A 292 23.14 -9.89 5.80
CA VAL A 292 23.24 -10.41 7.17
C VAL A 292 22.03 -9.98 7.97
N LEU A 293 21.67 -8.69 7.91
CA LEU A 293 20.51 -8.17 8.63
C LEU A 293 19.31 -8.07 7.68
N LYS A 294 18.22 -8.74 8.05
CA LYS A 294 16.97 -8.68 7.29
C LYS A 294 16.43 -7.25 7.20
N SER A 295 16.48 -6.48 8.29
CA SER A 295 16.11 -5.06 8.28
C SER A 295 16.94 -4.22 7.30
N ALA A 296 18.22 -4.55 7.10
CA ALA A 296 19.06 -3.88 6.12
C ALA A 296 18.63 -4.20 4.68
N ASP A 297 18.37 -5.48 4.37
CA ASP A 297 17.85 -5.87 3.05
C ASP A 297 16.47 -5.25 2.77
N GLU A 298 15.58 -5.22 3.76
CA GLU A 298 14.27 -4.57 3.65
C GLU A 298 14.41 -3.05 3.45
N ALA A 299 15.36 -2.41 4.13
CA ALA A 299 15.66 -0.99 3.95
C ALA A 299 16.16 -0.68 2.53
N ILE A 300 17.07 -1.51 1.98
CA ILE A 300 17.58 -1.38 0.62
C ILE A 300 16.47 -1.60 -0.42
N ALA A 301 15.57 -2.57 -0.21
CA ALA A 301 14.44 -2.80 -1.09
C ALA A 301 13.49 -1.58 -1.14
N ARG A 302 13.30 -0.89 -0.01
CA ARG A 302 12.52 0.36 0.02
C ARG A 302 13.21 1.52 -0.68
N LEU A 303 14.54 1.63 -0.60
CA LEU A 303 15.31 2.60 -1.42
C LEU A 303 15.05 2.37 -2.90
N ALA A 304 15.14 1.12 -3.35
CA ALA A 304 14.88 0.74 -4.74
C ALA A 304 13.44 1.05 -5.17
N SER A 305 12.45 0.79 -4.31
CA SER A 305 11.06 1.11 -4.61
C SER A 305 10.81 2.62 -4.69
N PHE A 306 11.41 3.41 -3.80
CA PHE A 306 11.28 4.85 -3.82
C PHE A 306 11.94 5.46 -5.06
N ALA A 307 13.10 4.93 -5.45
CA ALA A 307 13.78 5.24 -6.70
C ALA A 307 12.83 5.08 -7.91
N HIS A 308 12.21 3.91 -8.05
CA HIS A 308 11.29 3.64 -9.17
C HIS A 308 10.08 4.56 -9.18
N ALA A 309 9.46 4.81 -8.03
CA ALA A 309 8.25 5.63 -7.94
C ALA A 309 8.45 7.09 -8.42
N HIS A 310 9.70 7.56 -8.50
CA HIS A 310 10.04 8.92 -8.88
C HIS A 310 10.88 9.00 -10.17
N LEU A 311 11.09 7.87 -10.86
CA LEU A 311 11.68 7.92 -12.19
C LEU A 311 10.63 8.48 -13.17
N PRO A 312 11.04 9.36 -14.11
CA PRO A 312 10.14 9.76 -15.17
C PRO A 312 9.84 8.52 -16.02
N HIS A 313 8.56 8.19 -16.14
CA HIS A 313 8.11 7.18 -17.08
C HIS A 313 8.44 7.68 -18.49
N THR A 314 9.36 7.01 -19.19
CA THR A 314 9.32 7.11 -20.64
C THR A 314 8.06 6.40 -21.06
N GLN A 315 7.09 7.14 -21.61
CA GLN A 315 6.15 6.55 -22.54
C GLN A 315 7.02 5.83 -23.59
N PRO A 316 7.07 4.49 -23.62
CA PRO A 316 7.66 3.82 -24.75
C PRO A 316 6.82 4.28 -25.94
N ASN A 317 7.44 4.88 -26.95
CA ASN A 317 6.77 5.05 -28.23
C ASN A 317 6.55 3.64 -28.79
N GLY A 318 5.42 3.02 -28.43
CA GLY A 318 5.07 1.65 -28.75
C GLY A 318 4.10 1.02 -27.76
N GLU A 319 3.27 0.12 -28.27
CA GLU A 319 2.36 -0.71 -27.48
C GLU A 319 3.16 -1.67 -26.56
N GLN A 320 2.92 -1.61 -25.26
CA GLN A 320 3.65 -2.41 -24.28
C GLN A 320 3.05 -3.80 -24.10
N ALA A 321 3.87 -4.85 -24.13
CA ALA A 321 3.40 -6.23 -24.12
C ALA A 321 3.66 -6.92 -22.78
N HIS A 322 2.61 -7.40 -22.13
CA HIS A 322 2.68 -8.18 -20.90
C HIS A 322 2.03 -9.56 -21.08
N GLU A 323 2.36 -10.54 -20.25
CA GLU A 323 1.61 -11.80 -20.25
C GLU A 323 0.25 -11.60 -19.55
N VAL A 324 0.23 -10.84 -18.45
CA VAL A 324 -0.97 -10.54 -17.67
C VAL A 324 -1.06 -9.04 -17.36
N VAL A 325 -2.23 -8.45 -17.60
CA VAL A 325 -2.61 -7.12 -17.08
C VAL A 325 -3.60 -7.33 -15.95
N ILE A 326 -3.29 -6.79 -14.77
CA ILE A 326 -4.16 -6.79 -13.59
C ILE A 326 -4.69 -5.37 -13.39
N LEU A 327 -6.00 -5.23 -13.24
CA LEU A 327 -6.65 -3.95 -12.97
C LEU A 327 -7.00 -3.82 -11.48
N GLY A 328 -6.31 -2.93 -10.77
CA GLY A 328 -6.49 -2.61 -9.36
C GLY A 328 -5.40 -3.22 -8.46
N ALA A 329 -4.87 -2.42 -7.53
CA ALA A 329 -3.87 -2.80 -6.54
C ALA A 329 -4.50 -2.93 -5.14
N GLY A 330 -5.69 -3.53 -5.08
CA GLY A 330 -6.34 -3.95 -3.83
C GLY A 330 -5.85 -5.32 -3.35
N MET A 331 -6.52 -5.89 -2.34
CA MET A 331 -6.22 -7.24 -1.84
C MET A 331 -6.27 -8.30 -2.96
N SER A 332 -7.27 -8.24 -3.84
CA SER A 332 -7.39 -9.17 -4.96
C SER A 332 -6.22 -9.08 -5.95
N GLY A 333 -5.81 -7.87 -6.33
CA GLY A 333 -4.68 -7.66 -7.25
C GLY A 333 -3.35 -8.11 -6.65
N LEU A 334 -3.11 -7.82 -5.36
CA LEU A 334 -1.93 -8.31 -4.65
C LEU A 334 -1.92 -9.84 -4.56
N CYS A 335 -3.06 -10.46 -4.26
CA CYS A 335 -3.15 -11.93 -4.22
C CYS A 335 -2.81 -12.52 -5.59
N MET A 336 -3.42 -12.01 -6.67
CA MET A 336 -3.13 -12.44 -8.03
C MET A 336 -1.64 -12.32 -8.37
N ALA A 337 -1.04 -11.15 -8.13
CA ALA A 337 0.37 -10.92 -8.43
C ALA A 337 1.33 -11.86 -7.69
N ILE A 338 1.10 -12.09 -6.39
CA ILE A 338 1.90 -13.03 -5.60
C ILE A 338 1.74 -14.47 -6.13
N ARG A 339 0.53 -14.87 -6.51
CA ARG A 339 0.28 -16.22 -7.06
C ARG A 339 0.85 -16.38 -8.47
N LEU A 340 0.82 -15.34 -9.32
CA LEU A 340 1.52 -15.33 -10.60
C LEU A 340 3.03 -15.55 -10.42
N GLN A 341 3.67 -14.80 -9.52
CA GLN A 341 5.10 -14.99 -9.22
C GLN A 341 5.39 -16.43 -8.75
N ARG A 342 4.53 -17.01 -7.90
CA ARG A 342 4.68 -18.41 -7.44
C ARG A 342 4.44 -19.44 -8.55
N ALA A 343 3.63 -19.11 -9.55
CA ALA A 343 3.39 -19.92 -10.73
C ALA A 343 4.47 -19.73 -11.83
N GLY A 344 5.52 -18.94 -11.56
CA GLY A 344 6.59 -18.65 -12.52
C GLY A 344 6.20 -17.64 -13.61
N LEU A 345 5.09 -16.92 -13.41
CA LEU A 345 4.60 -15.86 -14.30
C LEU A 345 5.05 -14.51 -13.74
N HIS A 346 6.16 -13.98 -14.27
CA HIS A 346 6.76 -12.73 -13.81
C HIS A 346 6.47 -11.53 -14.74
N ASN A 347 6.07 -11.78 -15.99
CA ASN A 347 5.69 -10.71 -16.91
C ASN A 347 4.23 -10.28 -16.68
N PHE A 348 4.02 -9.40 -15.71
CA PHE A 348 2.72 -8.79 -15.47
C PHE A 348 2.85 -7.35 -15.02
N VAL A 349 1.77 -6.59 -15.23
CA VAL A 349 1.61 -5.22 -14.77
C VAL A 349 0.29 -5.06 -14.02
N ILE A 350 0.29 -4.25 -12.97
CA ILE A 350 -0.90 -3.86 -12.21
C ILE A 350 -1.20 -2.38 -12.51
N LEU A 351 -2.39 -2.07 -13.00
CA LEU A 351 -2.84 -0.70 -13.24
C LEU A 351 -3.71 -0.25 -12.06
N GLU A 352 -3.31 0.82 -11.36
CA GLU A 352 -4.03 1.38 -10.21
C GLU A 352 -4.36 2.85 -10.47
N LYS A 353 -5.65 3.19 -10.35
CA LYS A 353 -6.14 4.56 -10.57
C LYS A 353 -5.69 5.52 -9.46
N GLN A 354 -5.47 5.00 -8.26
CA GLN A 354 -5.02 5.78 -7.11
C GLN A 354 -3.49 6.01 -7.14
N PRO A 355 -2.99 7.06 -6.50
CA PRO A 355 -1.55 7.32 -6.41
C PRO A 355 -0.82 6.39 -5.42
N GLY A 356 -1.54 5.48 -4.75
CA GLY A 356 -0.93 4.50 -3.87
C GLY A 356 -1.75 3.24 -3.65
N LEU A 357 -1.17 2.31 -2.91
CA LEU A 357 -1.66 0.95 -2.69
C LEU A 357 -2.75 0.90 -1.61
N GLY A 358 -3.81 0.12 -1.85
CA GLY A 358 -4.78 -0.18 -0.79
C GLY A 358 -6.19 -0.55 -1.25
N GLY A 359 -6.60 -0.14 -2.46
CA GLY A 359 -7.98 -0.29 -2.93
C GLY A 359 -8.97 0.33 -1.93
N THR A 360 -9.89 -0.47 -1.37
CA THR A 360 -10.83 -0.02 -0.34
C THR A 360 -10.15 0.70 0.84
N TRP A 361 -8.96 0.25 1.25
CA TRP A 361 -8.23 0.81 2.39
C TRP A 361 -7.44 2.08 2.04
N TRP A 362 -7.28 2.37 0.74
CA TRP A 362 -6.80 3.67 0.27
C TRP A 362 -7.93 4.70 0.28
N ASP A 363 -9.11 4.32 -0.22
CA ASP A 363 -10.24 5.24 -0.36
C ASP A 363 -10.92 5.57 0.98
N ASN A 364 -10.95 4.63 1.94
CA ASN A 364 -11.71 4.78 3.18
C ASN A 364 -10.79 5.15 4.35
N THR A 365 -10.52 6.44 4.50
CA THR A 365 -9.65 7.02 5.54
C THR A 365 -10.40 7.77 6.64
N TYR A 366 -11.74 7.64 6.67
CA TYR A 366 -12.58 8.24 7.71
C TYR A 366 -12.25 7.71 9.12
N PRO A 367 -12.48 8.50 10.19
CA PRO A 367 -12.16 8.11 11.55
C PRO A 367 -12.97 6.89 11.98
N GLY A 368 -12.30 5.91 12.58
CA GLY A 368 -12.91 4.67 13.04
C GLY A 368 -13.00 3.56 11.97
N ALA A 369 -12.52 3.79 10.74
CA ALA A 369 -12.50 2.75 9.72
C ALA A 369 -11.72 1.50 10.18
N HIS A 370 -12.36 0.33 10.13
CA HIS A 370 -11.78 -0.95 10.56
C HIS A 370 -12.45 -2.14 9.83
N VAL A 371 -11.81 -3.31 9.86
CA VAL A 371 -12.42 -4.57 9.36
C VAL A 371 -13.57 -5.03 10.25
N ASP A 372 -14.61 -5.62 9.66
CA ASP A 372 -15.76 -6.15 10.41
C ASP A 372 -15.69 -7.66 10.67
N VAL A 373 -14.64 -8.31 10.19
CA VAL A 373 -14.26 -9.69 10.53
C VAL A 373 -12.95 -9.69 11.31
N PRO A 374 -12.67 -10.71 12.14
CA PRO A 374 -11.39 -10.82 12.84
C PRO A 374 -10.20 -10.76 11.89
N ALA A 375 -9.18 -9.95 12.22
CA ALA A 375 -7.98 -9.70 11.42
C ALA A 375 -7.22 -10.99 11.01
N PRO A 376 -7.14 -12.06 11.85
CA PRO A 376 -6.58 -13.34 11.39
C PRO A 376 -7.35 -14.00 10.23
N ALA A 377 -8.66 -13.74 10.10
CA ALA A 377 -9.48 -14.16 8.97
C ALA A 377 -9.42 -13.17 7.78
N TYR A 378 -8.96 -11.94 8.01
CA TYR A 378 -8.71 -10.90 7.00
C TYR A 378 -7.21 -10.71 6.71
N SER A 379 -6.47 -11.80 6.68
CA SER A 379 -5.13 -11.89 6.07
C SER A 379 -5.10 -13.01 5.04
N PHE A 380 -4.10 -13.06 4.16
CA PHE A 380 -3.93 -14.21 3.27
C PHE A 380 -3.49 -15.45 4.06
N SER A 381 -4.00 -16.61 3.69
CA SER A 381 -3.62 -17.89 4.31
C SER A 381 -2.12 -18.19 4.17
N PHE A 382 -1.53 -17.73 3.07
CA PHE A 382 -0.11 -17.90 2.76
C PHE A 382 0.79 -16.78 3.28
N ALA A 383 0.21 -15.74 3.88
CA ALA A 383 0.95 -14.61 4.43
C ALA A 383 0.27 -14.06 5.69
N PRO A 384 0.22 -14.84 6.79
CA PRO A 384 -0.35 -14.38 8.04
C PRO A 384 0.43 -13.20 8.62
N ASN A 385 -0.24 -12.37 9.41
CA ASN A 385 0.38 -11.23 10.09
C ASN A 385 0.39 -11.45 11.62
N PRO A 386 1.56 -11.74 12.23
CA PRO A 386 1.69 -11.86 13.68
C PRO A 386 1.67 -10.50 14.40
N GLY A 387 1.76 -9.40 13.63
CA GLY A 387 1.87 -8.04 14.14
C GLY A 387 0.55 -7.40 14.55
N TRP A 388 -0.60 -8.05 14.30
CA TRP A 388 -1.92 -7.50 14.64
C TRP A 388 -1.97 -7.01 16.09
N THR A 389 -2.45 -5.79 16.27
CA THR A 389 -2.56 -5.09 17.56
C THR A 389 -3.93 -5.27 18.20
N ARG A 390 -4.95 -5.56 17.39
CA ARG A 390 -6.33 -5.83 17.81
C ARG A 390 -6.98 -6.91 16.96
N ARG A 391 -8.05 -7.50 17.48
CA ARG A 391 -8.85 -8.50 16.76
C ARG A 391 -9.54 -7.91 15.55
N PHE A 392 -10.06 -6.69 15.63
CA PHE A 392 -10.57 -5.96 14.47
C PHE A 392 -9.57 -4.86 14.12
N ALA A 393 -8.72 -5.15 13.14
CA ALA A 393 -7.65 -4.25 12.71
C ALA A 393 -8.22 -2.97 12.09
N SER A 394 -7.57 -1.84 12.37
CA SER A 394 -7.96 -0.55 11.79
C SER A 394 -7.53 -0.45 10.32
N ALA A 395 -8.14 0.47 9.57
CA ALA A 395 -7.77 0.73 8.18
C ALA A 395 -6.26 0.99 7.98
N PRO A 396 -5.58 1.83 8.80
CA PRO A 396 -4.12 2.00 8.70
C PRO A 396 -3.33 0.72 8.92
N GLU A 397 -3.80 -0.17 9.81
CA GLU A 397 -3.13 -1.44 10.10
C GLU A 397 -3.26 -2.43 8.94
N ILE A 398 -4.42 -2.46 8.27
CA ILE A 398 -4.61 -3.23 7.04
C ILE A 398 -3.77 -2.65 5.89
N GLN A 399 -3.75 -1.32 5.74
CA GLN A 399 -2.93 -0.67 4.72
C GLN A 399 -1.43 -0.99 4.92
N ALA A 400 -0.95 -0.95 6.16
CA ALA A 400 0.43 -1.35 6.50
C ALA A 400 0.70 -2.82 6.16
N TYR A 401 -0.25 -3.72 6.42
CA TYR A 401 -0.13 -5.13 6.02
C TYR A 401 -0.02 -5.28 4.50
N MET A 402 -0.87 -4.59 3.72
CA MET A 402 -0.81 -4.60 2.25
C MET A 402 0.52 -4.05 1.73
N GLN A 403 0.99 -2.94 2.29
CA GLN A 403 2.26 -2.31 1.94
C GLN A 403 3.44 -3.27 2.19
N GLN A 404 3.47 -3.92 3.36
CA GLN A 404 4.51 -4.90 3.69
C GLN A 404 4.51 -6.11 2.74
N LEU A 405 3.35 -6.55 2.27
CA LEU A 405 3.28 -7.61 1.27
C LEU A 405 3.82 -7.16 -0.09
N ALA A 406 3.42 -5.97 -0.54
CA ALA A 406 3.91 -5.42 -1.80
C ALA A 406 5.43 -5.23 -1.79
N GLU A 407 5.99 -4.70 -0.70
CA GLU A 407 7.43 -4.54 -0.52
C GLU A 407 8.15 -5.90 -0.48
N ARG A 408 7.67 -6.84 0.35
CA ARG A 408 8.28 -8.18 0.49
C ARG A 408 8.33 -8.95 -0.82
N HIS A 409 7.33 -8.78 -1.68
CA HIS A 409 7.21 -9.48 -2.95
C HIS A 409 7.66 -8.65 -4.15
N GLY A 410 8.26 -7.46 -3.93
CA GLY A 410 8.77 -6.59 -4.99
C GLY A 410 7.68 -6.06 -5.94
N LEU A 411 6.41 -6.06 -5.52
CA LEU A 411 5.26 -5.76 -6.38
C LEU A 411 5.16 -4.28 -6.76
N LEU A 412 5.77 -3.38 -5.98
CA LEU A 412 5.73 -1.95 -6.26
C LEU A 412 6.32 -1.61 -7.64
N ALA A 413 7.31 -2.36 -8.10
CA ALA A 413 7.88 -2.21 -9.45
C ALA A 413 6.93 -2.69 -10.57
N HIS A 414 5.92 -3.50 -10.23
CA HIS A 414 4.91 -3.99 -11.18
C HIS A 414 3.65 -3.13 -11.20
N ILE A 415 3.51 -2.15 -10.29
CA ILE A 415 2.31 -1.31 -10.18
C ILE A 415 2.53 0.03 -10.87
N ARG A 416 1.58 0.42 -11.72
CA ARG A 416 1.46 1.76 -12.28
C ARG A 416 0.36 2.50 -11.55
N PHE A 417 0.77 3.35 -10.61
CA PHE A 417 -0.13 4.23 -9.88
C PHE A 417 -0.62 5.39 -10.77
N GLY A 418 -1.73 6.00 -10.37
CA GLY A 418 -2.35 7.11 -11.11
C GLY A 418 -2.76 6.75 -12.55
N THR A 419 -2.83 5.46 -12.89
CA THR A 419 -3.09 4.99 -14.25
C THR A 419 -4.51 4.43 -14.34
N ARG A 420 -5.38 5.15 -15.05
CA ARG A 420 -6.78 4.76 -15.21
C ARG A 420 -7.01 4.14 -16.58
N LEU A 421 -7.55 2.93 -16.59
CA LEU A 421 -7.93 2.23 -17.81
C LEU A 421 -9.26 2.78 -18.34
N SER A 422 -9.34 3.07 -19.64
CA SER A 422 -10.56 3.53 -20.31
C SER A 422 -11.18 2.44 -21.20
N GLU A 423 -10.35 1.64 -21.87
CA GLU A 423 -10.80 0.57 -22.77
C GLU A 423 -9.97 -0.72 -22.64
N ALA A 424 -10.64 -1.86 -22.77
CA ALA A 424 -10.04 -3.19 -22.94
C ALA A 424 -10.78 -3.93 -24.07
N ARG A 425 -10.05 -4.35 -25.12
CA ARG A 425 -10.62 -5.01 -26.29
C ARG A 425 -9.91 -6.33 -26.57
N PHE A 426 -10.65 -7.41 -26.65
CA PHE A 426 -10.12 -8.70 -27.07
C PHE A 426 -9.96 -8.77 -28.59
N GLU A 427 -8.83 -9.26 -29.05
CA GLU A 427 -8.47 -9.44 -30.45
C GLU A 427 -8.41 -10.94 -30.77
N GLU A 428 -9.47 -11.43 -31.41
CA GLU A 428 -9.65 -12.86 -31.70
C GLU A 428 -8.51 -13.46 -32.53
N ALA A 429 -7.98 -12.70 -33.50
CA ALA A 429 -6.91 -13.14 -34.38
C ALA A 429 -5.60 -13.47 -33.63
N THR A 430 -5.28 -12.71 -32.58
CA THR A 430 -4.05 -12.85 -31.80
C THR A 430 -4.28 -13.59 -30.48
N GLY A 431 -5.53 -13.67 -30.01
CA GLY A 431 -5.88 -14.17 -28.68
C GLY A 431 -5.44 -13.26 -27.55
N GLN A 432 -5.29 -11.96 -27.80
CA GLN A 432 -4.77 -10.98 -26.86
C GLN A 432 -5.79 -9.88 -26.57
N TRP A 433 -5.67 -9.30 -25.38
CA TRP A 433 -6.33 -8.08 -24.98
C TRP A 433 -5.47 -6.88 -25.33
N ARG A 434 -6.10 -5.84 -25.87
CA ARG A 434 -5.53 -4.51 -26.08
C ARG A 434 -6.18 -3.52 -25.11
N PHE A 435 -5.37 -2.67 -24.50
CA PHE A 435 -5.76 -1.74 -23.44
C PHE A 435 -5.43 -0.32 -23.82
N ALA A 436 -6.29 0.62 -23.45
CA ALA A 436 -6.02 2.05 -23.52
C ALA A 436 -6.23 2.70 -22.16
N THR A 437 -5.30 3.57 -21.77
CA THR A 437 -5.43 4.39 -20.56
C THR A 437 -6.01 5.77 -20.89
N GLU A 438 -6.56 6.46 -19.89
CA GLU A 438 -7.00 7.86 -20.03
C GLU A 438 -5.84 8.80 -20.42
N GLN A 439 -4.60 8.41 -20.11
CA GLN A 439 -3.39 9.16 -20.47
C GLN A 439 -2.85 8.82 -21.88
N GLY A 440 -3.56 8.03 -22.68
CA GLY A 440 -3.18 7.68 -24.05
C GLY A 440 -2.16 6.55 -24.19
N THR A 441 -1.71 5.94 -23.08
CA THR A 441 -0.82 4.77 -23.12
C THR A 441 -1.59 3.55 -23.60
N THR A 442 -0.99 2.76 -24.51
CA THR A 442 -1.54 1.49 -24.96
C THR A 442 -0.73 0.31 -24.44
N LEU A 443 -1.44 -0.75 -24.04
CA LEU A 443 -0.84 -2.02 -23.61
C LEU A 443 -1.51 -3.18 -24.33
N ARG A 444 -0.84 -4.32 -24.38
CA ARG A 444 -1.43 -5.60 -24.77
C ARG A 444 -1.06 -6.70 -23.79
N SER A 445 -1.95 -7.67 -23.62
CA SER A 445 -1.62 -8.89 -22.89
C SER A 445 -2.41 -10.10 -23.35
N ARG A 446 -1.92 -11.30 -23.04
CA ARG A 446 -2.70 -12.53 -23.27
C ARG A 446 -3.87 -12.63 -22.31
N PHE A 447 -3.61 -12.37 -21.03
CA PHE A 447 -4.61 -12.50 -19.97
C PHE A 447 -4.96 -11.16 -19.34
N PHE A 448 -6.23 -11.00 -18.99
CA PHE A 448 -6.76 -9.83 -18.31
C PHE A 448 -7.37 -10.24 -16.97
N VAL A 449 -6.89 -9.67 -15.87
CA VAL A 449 -7.46 -9.89 -14.53
C VAL A 449 -8.09 -8.59 -14.06
N CYS A 450 -9.38 -8.64 -13.78
CA CYS A 450 -10.11 -7.52 -13.22
C CYS A 450 -10.27 -7.67 -11.70
N SER A 451 -9.63 -6.79 -10.94
CA SER A 451 -9.63 -6.79 -9.47
C SER A 451 -10.06 -5.44 -8.87
N THR A 452 -10.95 -4.71 -9.55
CA THR A 452 -11.43 -3.37 -9.14
C THR A 452 -12.25 -3.39 -7.84
N GLY A 453 -12.76 -4.56 -7.44
CA GLY A 453 -13.64 -4.73 -6.29
C GLY A 453 -15.04 -4.13 -6.49
N PRO A 454 -16.06 -4.63 -5.79
CA PRO A 454 -17.45 -4.22 -6.00
C PRO A 454 -17.84 -2.88 -5.35
N LEU A 455 -17.02 -2.34 -4.45
CA LEU A 455 -17.32 -1.14 -3.65
C LEU A 455 -16.30 -0.03 -3.89
N ASN A 456 -16.24 0.47 -5.13
CA ASN A 456 -15.24 1.47 -5.54
C ASN A 456 -15.81 2.72 -6.25
N GLN A 457 -17.05 2.66 -6.75
CA GLN A 457 -17.75 3.81 -7.32
C GLN A 457 -18.64 4.42 -6.23
N LEU A 458 -18.27 5.61 -5.75
CA LEU A 458 -19.04 6.29 -4.70
C LEU A 458 -20.44 6.67 -5.20
N ARG A 459 -21.41 6.69 -4.29
CA ARG A 459 -22.79 7.09 -4.59
C ARG A 459 -23.19 8.24 -3.69
N TRP A 460 -23.25 9.44 -4.26
CA TRP A 460 -23.88 10.58 -3.60
C TRP A 460 -25.40 10.34 -3.48
N PRO A 461 -26.05 10.82 -2.40
CA PRO A 461 -27.48 10.74 -2.28
C PRO A 461 -28.14 11.68 -3.30
N ASP A 462 -29.16 11.18 -3.98
CA ASP A 462 -30.01 11.98 -4.86
C ASP A 462 -31.03 12.74 -4.01
N ILE A 463 -30.61 13.91 -3.50
CA ILE A 463 -31.42 14.80 -2.66
C ILE A 463 -31.37 16.21 -3.27
N PRO A 464 -32.53 16.83 -3.59
CA PRO A 464 -32.58 18.18 -4.12
C PRO A 464 -31.81 19.18 -3.26
N GLY A 465 -31.02 20.05 -3.89
CA GLY A 465 -30.25 21.10 -3.21
C GLY A 465 -28.91 20.65 -2.60
N LEU A 466 -28.48 19.40 -2.78
CA LEU A 466 -27.16 18.93 -2.35
C LEU A 466 -26.03 19.81 -2.94
N GLU A 467 -26.17 20.26 -4.19
CA GLU A 467 -25.15 21.08 -4.84
C GLU A 467 -25.08 22.52 -4.35
N THR A 468 -26.17 23.06 -3.81
CA THR A 468 -26.26 24.44 -3.32
C THR A 468 -25.87 24.60 -1.85
N PHE A 469 -25.59 23.52 -1.13
CA PHE A 469 -25.16 23.57 0.27
C PHE A 469 -23.84 24.33 0.42
N LYS A 470 -23.82 25.42 1.20
CA LYS A 470 -22.65 26.29 1.40
C LYS A 470 -21.67 25.77 2.45
N GLY A 471 -22.08 24.81 3.27
CA GLY A 471 -21.21 24.17 4.26
C GLY A 471 -20.24 23.14 3.64
N ARG A 472 -19.47 22.45 4.49
CA ARG A 472 -18.55 21.41 4.02
C ARG A 472 -19.30 20.12 3.70
N LYS A 473 -19.12 19.60 2.48
CA LYS A 473 -19.67 18.30 2.04
C LYS A 473 -18.57 17.25 2.00
N LEU A 474 -18.80 16.11 2.63
CA LEU A 474 -17.88 14.97 2.63
C LEU A 474 -18.62 13.70 2.23
N HIS A 475 -17.98 12.85 1.43
CA HIS A 475 -18.38 11.46 1.31
C HIS A 475 -17.39 10.63 2.12
N SER A 476 -17.85 9.57 2.82
CA SER A 476 -16.96 8.78 3.69
C SER A 476 -15.74 8.21 2.96
N ALA A 477 -15.89 7.83 1.69
CA ALA A 477 -14.81 7.32 0.83
C ALA A 477 -13.90 8.41 0.21
N ARG A 478 -14.13 9.69 0.52
CA ARG A 478 -13.30 10.84 0.13
C ARG A 478 -13.20 11.77 1.33
N TRP A 479 -12.62 11.23 2.40
CA TRP A 479 -12.54 11.91 3.68
C TRP A 479 -11.49 13.01 3.66
N ASP A 480 -11.85 14.20 4.15
CA ASP A 480 -10.93 15.30 4.41
C ASP A 480 -10.63 15.38 5.91
N ALA A 481 -9.41 15.04 6.28
CA ALA A 481 -8.96 15.07 7.67
C ALA A 481 -8.81 16.50 8.24
N GLN A 482 -8.77 17.51 7.37
CA GLN A 482 -8.65 18.92 7.78
C GLN A 482 -10.03 19.56 8.03
N CYS A 483 -11.13 18.87 7.69
CA CYS A 483 -12.46 19.40 7.91
C CYS A 483 -12.73 19.60 9.42
N PRO A 484 -13.03 20.84 9.87
CA PRO A 484 -13.25 21.11 11.28
C PRO A 484 -14.59 20.50 11.73
N LEU A 485 -14.54 19.52 12.63
CA LEU A 485 -15.74 18.95 13.26
C LEU A 485 -16.01 19.53 14.65
N GLN A 486 -14.96 19.97 15.35
CA GLN A 486 -15.06 20.46 16.71
C GLN A 486 -16.01 21.65 16.80
N GLY A 487 -17.03 21.54 17.67
CA GLY A 487 -17.98 22.62 17.92
C GLY A 487 -18.94 22.92 16.75
N ARG A 488 -18.95 22.10 15.69
CA ARG A 488 -19.83 22.28 14.52
C ARG A 488 -21.14 21.53 14.66
N ARG A 489 -22.15 21.96 13.90
CA ARG A 489 -23.39 21.23 13.67
C ARG A 489 -23.18 20.32 12.47
N VAL A 490 -23.28 19.01 12.70
CA VAL A 490 -22.91 18.03 11.69
C VAL A 490 -24.08 17.12 11.36
N ALA A 491 -24.28 16.81 10.09
CA ALA A 491 -25.26 15.84 9.63
C ALA A 491 -24.57 14.62 9.02
N VAL A 492 -25.07 13.42 9.35
CA VAL A 492 -24.66 12.16 8.72
C VAL A 492 -25.86 11.56 8.01
N VAL A 493 -25.77 11.37 6.69
CA VAL A 493 -26.80 10.71 5.88
C VAL A 493 -26.41 9.25 5.66
N GLY A 494 -27.22 8.34 6.20
CA GLY A 494 -27.01 6.89 6.14
C GLY A 494 -26.55 6.28 7.46
N THR A 495 -26.97 5.04 7.72
CA THR A 495 -26.70 4.31 8.99
C THR A 495 -26.11 2.90 8.77
N GLY A 496 -25.42 2.68 7.64
CA GLY A 496 -24.74 1.42 7.34
C GLY A 496 -23.47 1.17 8.16
N SER A 497 -22.65 0.20 7.75
CA SER A 497 -21.40 -0.15 8.47
C SER A 497 -20.47 1.05 8.63
N THR A 498 -20.29 1.86 7.58
CA THR A 498 -19.53 3.11 7.64
C THR A 498 -20.05 4.04 8.73
N ALA A 499 -21.36 4.31 8.75
CA ALA A 499 -22.03 5.13 9.74
C ALA A 499 -21.74 4.66 11.18
N SER A 500 -21.84 3.37 11.41
CA SER A 500 -21.59 2.77 12.74
C SER A 500 -20.18 3.00 13.26
N GLN A 501 -19.21 3.17 12.35
CA GLN A 501 -17.82 3.41 12.68
C GLN A 501 -17.53 4.91 12.85
N LEU A 502 -18.08 5.79 12.00
CA LEU A 502 -17.75 7.22 12.08
C LEU A 502 -18.58 7.99 13.13
N VAL A 503 -19.86 7.61 13.33
CA VAL A 503 -20.78 8.35 14.22
C VAL A 503 -20.23 8.51 15.65
N PRO A 504 -19.64 7.47 16.30
CA PRO A 504 -19.04 7.63 17.61
C PRO A 504 -17.91 8.67 17.65
N HIS A 505 -17.07 8.74 16.61
CA HIS A 505 -15.98 9.71 16.52
C HIS A 505 -16.47 11.13 16.25
N MET A 506 -17.57 11.28 15.51
CA MET A 506 -18.19 12.58 15.25
C MET A 506 -18.95 13.10 16.46
N ALA A 507 -19.69 12.24 17.15
CA ALA A 507 -20.41 12.58 18.38
C ALA A 507 -19.45 13.13 19.46
N ALA A 508 -18.21 12.63 19.51
CA ALA A 508 -17.18 13.12 20.42
C ALA A 508 -16.66 14.54 20.13
N GLN A 509 -16.94 15.11 18.95
CA GLN A 509 -16.37 16.39 18.49
C GLN A 509 -17.44 17.45 18.16
N ALA A 510 -18.56 17.02 17.56
CA ALA A 510 -19.61 17.92 17.11
C ALA A 510 -20.35 18.57 18.29
N ALA A 511 -20.73 19.85 18.15
CA ALA A 511 -21.63 20.51 19.10
C ALA A 511 -23.06 19.95 19.02
N GLN A 512 -23.48 19.58 17.80
CA GLN A 512 -24.76 18.93 17.53
C GLN A 512 -24.56 17.94 16.38
N LEU A 513 -25.08 16.72 16.50
CA LEU A 513 -25.01 15.70 15.47
C LEU A 513 -26.41 15.23 15.08
N HIS A 514 -26.76 15.36 13.80
CA HIS A 514 -28.00 14.83 13.23
C HIS A 514 -27.70 13.57 12.41
N VAL A 515 -28.24 12.42 12.79
CA VAL A 515 -28.03 11.15 12.09
C VAL A 515 -29.30 10.77 11.34
N PHE A 516 -29.29 10.86 10.02
CA PHE A 516 -30.44 10.58 9.17
C PHE A 516 -30.49 9.09 8.81
N GLN A 517 -31.49 8.40 9.36
CA GLN A 517 -31.70 6.98 9.21
C GLN A 517 -32.93 6.70 8.34
N ARG A 518 -32.71 6.12 7.15
CA ARG A 518 -33.82 5.59 6.34
C ARG A 518 -34.35 4.24 6.85
N THR A 519 -33.46 3.35 7.26
CA THR A 519 -33.84 2.02 7.76
C THR A 519 -32.81 1.57 8.79
N ALA A 520 -33.26 1.13 9.97
CA ALA A 520 -32.37 0.58 10.99
C ALA A 520 -31.66 -0.70 10.51
N ASN A 521 -30.45 -0.94 11.03
CA ASN A 521 -29.66 -2.14 10.73
C ASN A 521 -29.55 -3.05 11.94
N TRP A 522 -29.37 -4.36 11.70
CA TRP A 522 -29.08 -5.31 12.77
C TRP A 522 -27.67 -5.07 13.31
N VAL A 523 -27.58 -4.62 14.57
CA VAL A 523 -26.31 -4.41 15.29
C VAL A 523 -26.13 -5.48 16.36
N LEU A 524 -25.03 -6.21 16.29
CA LEU A 524 -24.59 -7.19 17.29
C LEU A 524 -23.33 -6.69 18.03
N PRO A 525 -23.06 -7.21 19.24
CA PRO A 525 -21.87 -6.84 19.98
C PRO A 525 -20.60 -7.24 19.22
N ARG A 526 -19.65 -6.31 19.15
CA ARG A 526 -18.32 -6.58 18.60
C ARG A 526 -17.47 -7.26 19.67
N LEU A 527 -17.09 -8.51 19.45
CA LEU A 527 -16.17 -9.22 20.34
C LEU A 527 -14.75 -8.71 20.16
N ASP A 528 -14.47 -7.42 20.35
CA ASP A 528 -13.14 -6.86 20.15
C ASP A 528 -12.19 -7.24 21.29
N ARG A 529 -10.89 -7.30 20.99
CA ARG A 529 -9.84 -7.56 21.98
C ARG A 529 -8.53 -6.95 21.51
N ARG A 530 -7.84 -6.24 22.41
CA ARG A 530 -6.44 -5.83 22.19
C ARG A 530 -5.52 -7.02 22.31
N TYR A 531 -4.61 -7.18 21.36
CA TYR A 531 -3.57 -8.19 21.40
C TYR A 531 -2.35 -7.63 22.14
N HIS A 532 -1.88 -8.37 23.13
CA HIS A 532 -0.71 -8.04 23.94
C HIS A 532 0.55 -8.72 23.37
N ALA A 533 1.69 -8.54 24.04
CA ALA A 533 2.97 -9.08 23.57
C ALA A 533 2.94 -10.62 23.44
N LEU A 534 2.34 -11.32 24.41
CA LEU A 534 2.19 -12.77 24.38
C LEU A 534 1.35 -13.24 23.18
N ASP A 535 0.23 -12.56 22.89
CA ASP A 535 -0.62 -12.91 21.75
C ASP A 535 0.16 -12.80 20.42
N ARG A 536 0.93 -11.71 20.26
CA ARG A 536 1.74 -11.48 19.06
C ARG A 536 2.92 -12.43 18.95
N TRP A 537 3.52 -12.78 20.08
CA TRP A 537 4.58 -13.79 20.13
C TRP A 537 4.04 -15.17 19.72
N LEU A 538 2.91 -15.61 20.29
CA LEU A 538 2.23 -16.84 19.90
C LEU A 538 1.82 -16.83 18.42
N ALA A 539 1.32 -15.68 17.93
CA ALA A 539 0.95 -15.50 16.53
C ALA A 539 2.12 -15.65 15.55
N GLY A 540 3.37 -15.55 16.04
CA GLY A 540 4.58 -15.84 15.27
C GLY A 540 4.74 -17.31 14.90
N PHE A 541 4.11 -18.23 15.65
CA PHE A 541 4.11 -19.66 15.31
C PHE A 541 3.03 -19.96 14.27
N SER A 542 3.45 -20.49 13.11
CA SER A 542 2.56 -20.76 11.97
C SER A 542 1.41 -21.73 12.31
N SER A 543 1.63 -22.74 13.16
CA SER A 543 0.58 -23.66 13.60
C SER A 543 -0.49 -22.96 14.44
N TYR A 544 -0.07 -22.15 15.43
CA TYR A 544 -0.98 -21.37 16.25
C TYR A 544 -1.78 -20.36 15.41
N ASN A 545 -1.11 -19.63 14.51
CA ASN A 545 -1.77 -18.68 13.63
C ASN A 545 -2.84 -19.36 12.73
N ARG A 546 -2.49 -20.50 12.12
CA ARG A 546 -3.43 -21.30 11.32
C ARG A 546 -4.63 -21.77 12.14
N LEU A 547 -4.41 -22.24 13.36
CA LEU A 547 -5.49 -22.64 14.27
C LEU A 547 -6.42 -21.47 14.63
N VAL A 548 -5.85 -20.31 14.98
CA VAL A 548 -6.62 -19.10 15.30
C VAL A 548 -7.42 -18.61 14.09
N ARG A 549 -6.81 -18.59 12.90
CA ARG A 549 -7.53 -18.25 11.67
C ARG A 549 -8.67 -19.24 11.43
N TRP A 550 -8.38 -20.54 11.49
CA TRP A 550 -9.39 -21.58 11.27
C TRP A 550 -10.56 -21.46 12.25
N SER A 551 -10.29 -21.23 13.54
CA SER A 551 -11.36 -21.10 14.54
C SER A 551 -12.26 -19.90 14.28
N TRP A 552 -11.70 -18.75 13.88
CA TRP A 552 -12.50 -17.59 13.49
C TRP A 552 -13.32 -17.84 12.23
N VAL A 553 -12.77 -18.56 11.24
CA VAL A 553 -13.55 -18.97 10.07
C VAL A 553 -14.74 -19.84 10.50
N GLN A 554 -14.54 -20.83 11.39
CA GLN A 554 -15.66 -21.65 11.90
C GLN A 554 -16.73 -20.83 12.63
N VAL A 555 -16.34 -19.80 13.39
CA VAL A 555 -17.30 -18.88 14.04
C VAL A 555 -18.12 -18.11 13.00
N LEU A 556 -17.50 -17.62 11.94
CA LEU A 556 -18.19 -16.89 10.86
C LEU A 556 -19.13 -17.82 10.06
N GLU A 557 -18.68 -19.05 9.75
CA GLU A 557 -19.52 -20.09 9.11
C GLU A 557 -20.71 -20.49 10.00
N TRP A 558 -20.50 -20.58 11.32
CA TRP A 558 -21.59 -20.80 12.26
C TRP A 558 -22.60 -19.63 12.23
N GLY A 559 -22.11 -18.39 12.17
CA GLY A 559 -22.94 -17.19 12.04
C GLY A 559 -23.84 -17.20 10.80
N ARG A 560 -23.38 -17.75 9.66
CA ARG A 560 -24.20 -17.92 8.44
C ARG A 560 -25.48 -18.72 8.68
N ARG A 561 -25.45 -19.70 9.58
CA ARG A 561 -26.64 -20.49 9.93
C ARG A 561 -27.74 -19.64 10.57
N GLY A 562 -27.39 -18.48 11.14
CA GLY A 562 -28.36 -17.54 11.69
C GLY A 562 -29.19 -16.77 10.65
N PHE A 563 -28.84 -16.87 9.38
CA PHE A 563 -29.55 -16.17 8.30
C PHE A 563 -30.77 -16.98 7.81
N GLU A 564 -30.81 -18.26 8.12
CA GLU A 564 -31.94 -19.15 7.79
C GLU A 564 -33.02 -19.07 8.87
N ASP A 565 -34.28 -18.95 8.43
CA ASP A 565 -35.43 -18.92 9.31
C ASP A 565 -35.59 -20.22 10.10
N GLY A 566 -36.07 -20.09 11.35
CA GLY A 566 -36.33 -21.23 12.25
C GLY A 566 -35.11 -21.80 12.97
N THR A 567 -33.87 -21.47 12.57
CA THR A 567 -32.67 -22.04 13.19
C THR A 567 -32.42 -21.55 14.63
N LEU A 568 -31.81 -22.41 15.46
CA LEU A 568 -31.37 -22.02 16.82
C LEU A 568 -30.35 -20.87 16.79
N ALA A 569 -29.47 -20.85 15.78
CA ALA A 569 -28.51 -19.78 15.57
C ALA A 569 -29.21 -18.42 15.38
N ARG A 570 -30.28 -18.37 14.56
CA ARG A 570 -31.06 -17.15 14.33
C ARG A 570 -31.73 -16.67 15.60
N LYS A 571 -32.39 -17.56 16.34
CA LYS A 571 -33.02 -17.24 17.64
C LYS A 571 -32.00 -16.66 18.63
N GLY A 572 -30.82 -17.27 18.72
CA GLY A 572 -29.72 -16.78 19.55
C GLY A 572 -29.21 -15.40 19.14
N MET A 573 -29.02 -15.16 17.83
CA MET A 573 -28.57 -13.87 17.31
C MET A 573 -29.59 -12.76 17.52
N LEU A 574 -30.89 -13.04 17.30
CA LEU A 574 -31.97 -12.09 17.56
C LEU A 574 -32.05 -11.72 19.05
N LYS A 575 -31.96 -12.71 19.94
CA LYS A 575 -31.92 -12.47 21.40
C LYS A 575 -30.71 -11.63 21.79
N THR A 576 -29.54 -11.91 21.21
CA THR A 576 -28.31 -11.16 21.45
C THR A 576 -28.44 -9.71 20.96
N ALA A 577 -28.97 -9.48 19.76
CA ALA A 577 -29.17 -8.14 19.21
C ALA A 577 -30.20 -7.33 20.02
N ALA A 578 -31.29 -7.97 20.46
CA ALA A 578 -32.29 -7.34 21.33
C ALA A 578 -31.70 -6.97 22.70
N ALA A 579 -30.95 -7.88 23.34
CA ALA A 579 -30.29 -7.62 24.62
C ALA A 579 -29.24 -6.51 24.51
N HIS A 580 -28.43 -6.52 23.44
CA HIS A 580 -27.43 -5.49 23.16
C HIS A 580 -28.06 -4.11 23.03
N ARG A 581 -29.13 -4.00 22.22
CA ARG A 581 -29.89 -2.75 22.04
C ARG A 581 -30.54 -2.29 23.35
N ALA A 582 -31.18 -3.20 24.08
CA ALA A 582 -31.81 -2.89 25.36
C ALA A 582 -30.82 -2.40 26.42
N ARG A 583 -29.62 -2.98 26.46
CA ARG A 583 -28.57 -2.61 27.40
C ARG A 583 -27.97 -1.22 27.11
N GLN A 584 -27.83 -0.84 25.84
CA GLN A 584 -27.13 0.38 25.44
C GLN A 584 -28.04 1.58 25.19
N VAL A 585 -29.35 1.36 25.00
CA VAL A 585 -30.31 2.42 24.67
C VAL A 585 -31.40 2.48 25.74
N PRO A 586 -31.31 3.39 26.72
CA PRO A 586 -32.31 3.51 27.78
C PRO A 586 -33.71 3.88 27.25
N SER A 587 -33.79 4.82 26.30
CA SER A 587 -35.05 5.33 25.74
C SER A 587 -35.84 4.24 24.99
N PRO A 588 -37.09 3.93 25.41
CA PRO A 588 -37.95 2.99 24.68
C PRO A 588 -38.26 3.44 23.25
N ALA A 589 -38.52 4.74 23.04
CA ALA A 589 -38.82 5.30 21.73
C ALA A 589 -37.63 5.15 20.76
N LEU A 590 -36.41 5.44 21.23
CA LEU A 590 -35.20 5.27 20.43
C LEU A 590 -34.93 3.78 20.13
N ARG A 591 -35.22 2.86 21.06
CA ARG A 591 -35.11 1.41 20.82
C ARG A 591 -36.04 0.92 19.72
N GLN A 592 -37.25 1.48 19.62
CA GLN A 592 -38.19 1.15 18.55
C GLN A 592 -37.66 1.64 17.18
N GLN A 593 -37.19 2.89 17.11
CA GLN A 593 -36.59 3.46 15.89
C GLN A 593 -35.33 2.70 15.41
N LEU A 594 -34.60 2.07 16.33
CA LEU A 594 -33.41 1.26 16.06
C LEU A 594 -33.72 -0.22 15.81
N THR A 595 -35.00 -0.63 15.75
CA THR A 595 -35.38 -2.01 15.46
C THR A 595 -35.58 -2.20 13.94
N PRO A 596 -34.80 -3.09 13.29
CA PRO A 596 -34.92 -3.28 11.84
C PRO A 596 -36.25 -3.92 11.44
N PRO A 597 -36.89 -3.46 10.34
CA PRO A 597 -38.18 -3.98 9.87
C PRO A 597 -38.03 -5.18 8.92
N TYR A 598 -36.85 -5.81 8.88
CA TYR A 598 -36.54 -6.88 7.94
C TYR A 598 -35.78 -8.02 8.63
N PRO A 599 -35.79 -9.24 8.07
CA PRO A 599 -35.22 -10.39 8.74
C PRO A 599 -33.68 -10.32 8.89
N LEU A 600 -33.16 -10.91 9.97
CA LEU A 600 -31.73 -10.93 10.25
C LEU A 600 -30.96 -11.63 9.12
N GLY A 601 -29.86 -11.01 8.66
CA GLY A 601 -29.04 -11.52 7.56
C GLY A 601 -29.39 -10.97 6.17
N CYS A 602 -30.55 -10.32 5.98
CA CYS A 602 -30.90 -9.73 4.68
C CYS A 602 -29.95 -8.60 4.25
N LYS A 603 -29.43 -7.85 5.21
CA LYS A 603 -28.28 -6.94 5.03
C LYS A 603 -27.10 -7.44 5.84
N ARG A 604 -25.88 -7.01 5.49
CA ARG A 604 -24.69 -7.30 6.29
C ARG A 604 -24.91 -6.84 7.73
N ILE A 605 -24.60 -7.72 8.67
CA ILE A 605 -24.72 -7.44 10.11
C ILE A 605 -23.64 -6.44 10.50
N ILE A 606 -24.00 -5.47 11.32
CA ILE A 606 -23.07 -4.50 11.89
C ILE A 606 -22.59 -5.03 13.25
N TYR A 607 -21.29 -5.05 13.47
CA TYR A 607 -20.70 -5.35 14.78
C TYR A 607 -20.13 -4.08 15.41
N SER A 608 -20.79 -3.56 16.44
CA SER A 608 -20.39 -2.31 17.10
C SER A 608 -20.81 -2.31 18.58
N ASN A 609 -19.94 -1.71 19.41
CA ASN A 609 -20.19 -1.51 20.84
C ASN A 609 -20.41 -0.03 21.20
N ASP A 610 -20.16 0.87 20.26
CA ASP A 610 -20.05 2.32 20.43
C ASP A 610 -21.13 3.09 19.67
N PHE A 611 -21.76 2.49 18.67
CA PHE A 611 -22.80 3.14 17.85
C PHE A 611 -24.07 3.49 18.65
N TYR A 612 -24.67 2.54 19.37
CA TYR A 612 -25.86 2.83 20.17
C TYR A 612 -25.61 3.82 21.32
N PRO A 613 -24.48 3.72 22.08
CA PRO A 613 -24.13 4.74 23.04
C PRO A 613 -23.99 6.13 22.41
N ALA A 614 -23.37 6.24 21.24
CA ALA A 614 -23.25 7.52 20.54
C ALA A 614 -24.62 8.12 20.18
N LEU A 615 -25.55 7.31 19.67
CA LEU A 615 -26.92 7.75 19.37
C LEU A 615 -27.76 8.12 20.60
N SER A 616 -27.34 7.72 21.80
CA SER A 616 -28.05 8.01 23.05
C SER A 616 -27.51 9.27 23.76
N GLN A 617 -26.51 9.95 23.19
CA GLN A 617 -25.96 11.19 23.74
C GLN A 617 -26.94 12.36 23.54
N PRO A 618 -26.99 13.33 24.47
CA PRO A 618 -28.01 14.38 24.47
C PRO A 618 -27.94 15.32 23.26
N HIS A 619 -26.76 15.54 22.68
CA HIS A 619 -26.55 16.38 21.49
C HIS A 619 -26.61 15.60 20.17
N VAL A 620 -27.01 14.33 20.22
CA VAL A 620 -27.16 13.48 19.03
C VAL A 620 -28.64 13.22 18.78
N GLU A 621 -29.13 13.68 17.63
CA GLU A 621 -30.51 13.47 17.18
C GLU A 621 -30.54 12.39 16.10
N LEU A 622 -31.22 11.27 16.37
CA LEU A 622 -31.57 10.30 15.33
C LEU A 622 -32.82 10.79 14.59
N VAL A 623 -32.68 11.06 13.30
CA VAL A 623 -33.75 11.56 12.44
C VAL A 623 -34.22 10.42 11.53
N THR A 624 -35.46 9.96 11.73
CA THR A 624 -36.09 8.92 10.89
C THR A 624 -37.10 9.46 9.89
N THR A 625 -37.45 10.75 9.99
CA THR A 625 -38.26 11.46 9.00
C THR A 625 -37.51 11.56 7.67
N GLY A 626 -38.22 11.45 6.55
CA GLY A 626 -37.64 11.58 5.20
C GLY A 626 -37.01 12.95 4.98
N ILE A 627 -35.93 13.01 4.20
CA ILE A 627 -35.33 14.27 3.76
C ILE A 627 -36.09 14.73 2.52
N GLU A 628 -36.59 15.97 2.55
CA GLU A 628 -37.25 16.60 1.41
C GLU A 628 -36.22 17.29 0.49
N ARG A 629 -35.36 18.14 1.07
CA ARG A 629 -34.32 18.87 0.36
C ARG A 629 -33.20 19.33 1.29
N ILE A 630 -32.07 19.67 0.70
CA ILE A 630 -30.95 20.37 1.34
C ILE A 630 -31.06 21.85 0.98
N THR A 631 -30.89 22.72 1.97
CA THR A 631 -30.88 24.19 1.81
C THR A 631 -29.43 24.66 1.70
N GLU A 632 -29.20 25.96 1.50
CA GLU A 632 -27.84 26.51 1.55
C GLU A 632 -27.16 26.30 2.93
N HIS A 633 -27.95 26.14 4.00
CA HIS A 633 -27.50 26.16 5.38
C HIS A 633 -27.99 24.99 6.24
N GLY A 634 -28.69 24.01 5.66
CA GLY A 634 -29.36 22.98 6.44
C GLY A 634 -30.04 21.89 5.63
N ILE A 635 -30.82 21.06 6.33
CA ILE A 635 -31.59 19.95 5.76
C ILE A 635 -33.03 20.08 6.24
N VAL A 636 -33.96 20.05 5.29
CA VAL A 636 -35.41 20.07 5.56
C VAL A 636 -35.95 18.65 5.47
N THR A 637 -36.60 18.21 6.53
CA THR A 637 -37.34 16.94 6.54
C THR A 637 -38.78 17.14 6.06
N THR A 638 -39.44 16.05 5.64
CA THR A 638 -40.81 16.08 5.07
C THR A 638 -41.90 16.55 6.05
N ASP A 639 -41.56 16.74 7.33
CA ASP A 639 -42.40 17.37 8.35
C ASP A 639 -42.24 18.91 8.38
N GLY A 640 -41.49 19.49 7.43
CA GLY A 640 -41.21 20.92 7.33
C GLY A 640 -40.11 21.42 8.26
N ARG A 641 -39.52 20.56 9.11
CA ARG A 641 -38.49 20.97 10.06
C ARG A 641 -37.13 21.13 9.39
N GLU A 642 -36.56 22.33 9.48
CA GLU A 642 -35.18 22.58 9.05
C GLU A 642 -34.20 22.35 10.20
N ARG A 643 -33.09 21.67 9.90
CA ARG A 643 -31.93 21.53 10.78
C ARG A 643 -30.76 22.24 10.15
N ALA A 644 -30.26 23.26 10.81
CA ALA A 644 -29.08 23.99 10.34
C ALA A 644 -27.81 23.14 10.52
N VAL A 645 -26.98 23.07 9.48
CA VAL A 645 -25.84 22.15 9.37
C VAL A 645 -24.65 22.90 8.79
N ASP A 646 -23.48 22.75 9.42
CA ASP A 646 -22.22 23.32 8.94
C ASP A 646 -21.42 22.30 8.10
N VAL A 647 -21.55 21.02 8.44
CA VAL A 647 -20.86 19.91 7.79
C VAL A 647 -21.85 18.79 7.46
N LEU A 648 -21.92 18.40 6.20
CA LEU A 648 -22.74 17.29 5.71
C LEU A 648 -21.84 16.10 5.33
N VAL A 649 -22.04 14.96 5.98
CA VAL A 649 -21.32 13.73 5.71
C VAL A 649 -22.25 12.68 5.10
N CYS A 650 -21.95 12.24 3.89
CA CYS A 650 -22.66 11.18 3.20
C CYS A 650 -21.96 9.83 3.45
N ALA A 651 -22.61 8.98 4.25
CA ALA A 651 -22.27 7.57 4.43
C ALA A 651 -23.21 6.68 3.59
N THR A 652 -23.40 7.06 2.33
CA THR A 652 -24.47 6.60 1.42
C THR A 652 -24.07 5.41 0.56
N GLY A 653 -22.83 4.92 0.72
CA GLY A 653 -22.36 3.68 0.13
C GLY A 653 -21.80 3.86 -1.28
N PHE A 654 -21.96 2.82 -2.11
CA PHE A 654 -21.32 2.69 -3.41
C PHE A 654 -22.33 2.16 -4.44
N ASP A 655 -22.05 2.39 -5.72
CA ASP A 655 -22.70 1.70 -6.81
C ASP A 655 -22.05 0.32 -7.01
N ALA A 656 -22.76 -0.71 -6.57
CA ALA A 656 -22.33 -2.10 -6.67
C ALA A 656 -23.03 -2.87 -7.81
N VAL A 657 -23.96 -2.21 -8.53
CA VAL A 657 -24.74 -2.82 -9.62
C VAL A 657 -24.04 -2.61 -10.95
N HIS A 658 -23.52 -1.41 -11.19
CA HIS A 658 -22.85 -1.05 -12.44
C HIS A 658 -21.37 -1.40 -12.40
N LEU A 659 -21.06 -2.68 -12.19
CA LEU A 659 -19.69 -3.20 -12.21
C LEU A 659 -19.00 -2.86 -13.54
N LEU A 660 -17.78 -2.32 -13.47
CA LEU A 660 -16.94 -1.96 -14.62
C LEU A 660 -17.55 -0.94 -15.60
N SER A 661 -18.61 -0.22 -15.21
CA SER A 661 -19.25 0.79 -16.06
C SER A 661 -18.31 1.93 -16.49
N SER A 662 -17.22 2.15 -15.76
CA SER A 662 -16.22 3.17 -16.09
C SER A 662 -15.21 2.73 -17.17
N ILE A 663 -15.32 1.50 -17.70
CA ILE A 663 -14.37 0.93 -18.66
C ILE A 663 -15.14 0.28 -19.80
N LYS A 664 -14.80 0.61 -21.03
CA LYS A 664 -15.35 -0.08 -22.20
C LYS A 664 -14.62 -1.40 -22.39
N VAL A 665 -15.27 -2.50 -22.00
CA VAL A 665 -14.73 -3.86 -22.19
C VAL A 665 -15.42 -4.52 -23.38
N THR A 666 -14.66 -4.93 -24.39
CA THR A 666 -15.14 -5.55 -25.63
C THR A 666 -14.53 -6.93 -25.80
N GLY A 667 -15.36 -7.96 -25.93
CA GLY A 667 -14.97 -9.36 -26.13
C GLY A 667 -15.07 -9.81 -27.59
N LEU A 668 -15.37 -11.09 -27.79
CA LEU A 668 -15.53 -11.71 -29.11
C LEU A 668 -16.64 -11.04 -29.94
N HIS A 669 -16.44 -11.01 -31.26
CA HIS A 669 -17.39 -10.48 -32.24
C HIS A 669 -17.89 -9.05 -31.93
N GLY A 670 -17.08 -8.24 -31.23
CA GLY A 670 -17.41 -6.87 -30.87
C GLY A 670 -18.44 -6.72 -29.73
N ARG A 671 -18.81 -7.81 -29.06
CA ARG A 671 -19.76 -7.78 -27.94
C ARG A 671 -19.16 -7.01 -26.76
N THR A 672 -19.92 -6.07 -26.21
CA THR A 672 -19.46 -5.29 -25.04
C THR A 672 -19.93 -5.93 -23.73
N LEU A 673 -19.16 -5.80 -22.66
CA LEU A 673 -19.54 -6.33 -21.34
C LEU A 673 -20.80 -5.64 -20.83
N ALA A 674 -20.95 -4.35 -21.10
CA ALA A 674 -22.17 -3.59 -20.83
C ALA A 674 -23.39 -4.23 -21.52
N SER A 675 -23.28 -4.63 -22.80
CA SER A 675 -24.38 -5.33 -23.48
C SER A 675 -24.64 -6.73 -22.91
N ALA A 676 -23.60 -7.45 -22.49
CA ALA A 676 -23.72 -8.77 -21.87
C ALA A 676 -24.41 -8.70 -20.49
N TRP A 677 -24.25 -7.59 -19.78
CA TRP A 677 -24.80 -7.36 -18.44
C TRP A 677 -26.00 -6.41 -18.43
N ALA A 678 -26.66 -6.17 -19.57
CA ALA A 678 -27.81 -5.28 -19.66
C ALA A 678 -28.96 -5.65 -18.70
N ASN A 679 -29.12 -6.95 -18.41
CA ASN A 679 -30.12 -7.48 -17.47
C ASN A 679 -29.56 -7.78 -16.07
N GLY A 680 -28.35 -7.31 -15.79
CA GLY A 680 -27.61 -7.52 -14.55
C GLY A 680 -26.30 -8.28 -14.77
N PRO A 681 -25.29 -8.07 -13.91
CA PRO A 681 -24.03 -8.78 -14.00
C PRO A 681 -24.17 -10.29 -13.79
N GLU A 682 -23.51 -11.06 -14.67
CA GLU A 682 -23.44 -12.52 -14.66
C GLU A 682 -22.02 -13.01 -14.96
N ALA A 683 -21.63 -14.10 -14.32
CA ALA A 683 -20.36 -14.78 -14.58
C ALA A 683 -20.48 -16.27 -14.21
N TYR A 684 -19.68 -17.13 -14.82
CA TYR A 684 -19.52 -18.51 -14.39
C TYR A 684 -18.63 -18.54 -13.14
N GLN A 685 -19.17 -19.06 -12.04
CA GLN A 685 -18.52 -19.11 -10.73
C GLN A 685 -18.08 -17.73 -10.19
N GLY A 686 -18.57 -16.65 -10.78
CA GLY A 686 -18.13 -15.28 -10.48
C GLY A 686 -16.77 -14.90 -11.07
N ILE A 687 -16.16 -15.75 -11.89
CA ILE A 687 -14.76 -15.62 -12.36
C ILE A 687 -14.67 -15.33 -13.85
N THR A 688 -15.39 -16.08 -14.69
CA THR A 688 -15.30 -15.97 -16.16
C THR A 688 -16.62 -15.55 -16.79
N VAL A 689 -16.58 -14.86 -17.93
CA VAL A 689 -17.78 -14.38 -18.63
C VAL A 689 -17.73 -14.88 -20.07
N ALA A 690 -18.78 -15.59 -20.51
CA ALA A 690 -18.84 -16.14 -21.87
C ALA A 690 -18.75 -15.04 -22.92
N GLY A 691 -17.90 -15.24 -23.93
CA GLY A 691 -17.60 -14.24 -24.96
C GLY A 691 -16.52 -13.24 -24.56
N PHE A 692 -15.87 -13.40 -23.40
CA PHE A 692 -14.74 -12.57 -22.94
C PHE A 692 -13.56 -13.48 -22.59
N PRO A 693 -12.88 -14.06 -23.60
CA PRO A 693 -11.85 -15.06 -23.38
C PRO A 693 -10.65 -14.49 -22.61
N ASN A 694 -9.95 -15.34 -21.86
CA ASN A 694 -8.77 -14.96 -21.07
C ASN A 694 -8.99 -13.82 -20.04
N MET A 695 -10.24 -13.43 -19.78
CA MET A 695 -10.61 -12.44 -18.78
C MET A 695 -11.10 -13.13 -17.50
N PHE A 696 -10.54 -12.72 -16.36
CA PHE A 696 -10.87 -13.26 -15.04
C PHE A 696 -11.26 -12.15 -14.07
N LEU A 697 -12.42 -12.28 -13.44
CA LEU A 697 -12.93 -11.38 -12.43
C LEU A 697 -12.54 -11.89 -11.04
N MET A 698 -11.98 -11.02 -10.21
CA MET A 698 -11.79 -11.26 -8.79
C MET A 698 -12.87 -10.52 -8.01
N LEU A 699 -13.59 -11.22 -7.14
CA LEU A 699 -14.84 -10.76 -6.53
C LEU A 699 -15.87 -10.28 -7.58
N GLY A 700 -16.07 -11.10 -8.62
CA GLY A 700 -17.10 -10.83 -9.64
C GLY A 700 -18.53 -11.03 -9.13
N PRO A 701 -19.54 -11.01 -10.03
CA PRO A 701 -20.93 -11.21 -9.66
C PRO A 701 -21.14 -12.47 -8.82
N ASN A 702 -21.99 -12.37 -7.80
CA ASN A 702 -22.36 -13.46 -6.90
C ASN A 702 -21.21 -14.13 -6.13
N THR A 703 -20.16 -13.38 -5.79
CA THR A 703 -19.03 -13.84 -4.95
C THR A 703 -18.84 -13.06 -3.66
N ALA A 704 -19.54 -11.92 -3.50
CA ALA A 704 -19.49 -11.17 -2.26
C ALA A 704 -20.11 -11.98 -1.12
N THR A 705 -19.70 -11.69 0.11
CA THR A 705 -20.14 -12.42 1.29
C THR A 705 -20.94 -11.52 2.23
N GLY A 706 -21.95 -12.09 2.87
CA GLY A 706 -22.70 -11.42 3.94
C GLY A 706 -22.22 -11.74 5.36
N HIS A 707 -21.33 -12.73 5.52
CA HIS A 707 -21.03 -13.37 6.82
C HIS A 707 -19.55 -13.69 7.06
N THR A 708 -18.72 -13.78 6.02
CA THR A 708 -17.31 -14.21 6.10
C THR A 708 -16.33 -13.18 5.53
N SER A 709 -15.04 -13.53 5.53
CA SER A 709 -13.98 -12.74 4.89
C SER A 709 -13.98 -12.93 3.38
N THR A 710 -13.93 -11.84 2.63
CA THR A 710 -13.80 -11.87 1.15
C THR A 710 -12.51 -12.52 0.68
N LEU A 711 -11.46 -12.54 1.52
CA LEU A 711 -10.19 -13.18 1.17
C LEU A 711 -10.32 -14.70 0.97
N LEU A 712 -11.33 -15.32 1.59
CA LEU A 712 -11.60 -16.76 1.43
C LEU A 712 -12.22 -17.09 0.06
N TYR A 713 -12.70 -16.08 -0.67
CA TYR A 713 -13.21 -16.19 -2.05
C TYR A 713 -12.13 -15.78 -3.04
N ILE A 714 -11.39 -14.70 -2.75
CA ILE A 714 -10.28 -14.24 -3.60
C ILE A 714 -9.22 -15.31 -3.82
N GLU A 715 -8.74 -15.97 -2.76
CA GLU A 715 -7.67 -16.96 -2.90
C GLU A 715 -8.01 -18.10 -3.87
N PRO A 716 -9.16 -18.79 -3.76
CA PRO A 716 -9.52 -19.84 -4.70
C PRO A 716 -9.92 -19.32 -6.09
N GLU A 717 -10.48 -18.10 -6.22
CA GLU A 717 -10.69 -17.44 -7.52
C GLU A 717 -9.37 -17.22 -8.28
N VAL A 718 -8.35 -16.74 -7.57
CA VAL A 718 -7.00 -16.57 -8.13
C VAL A 718 -6.44 -17.92 -8.57
N GLU A 719 -6.56 -18.98 -7.78
CA GLU A 719 -6.10 -20.31 -8.16
C GLU A 719 -6.80 -20.86 -9.40
N HIS A 720 -8.11 -20.62 -9.51
CA HIS A 720 -8.88 -21.01 -10.69
C HIS A 720 -8.35 -20.32 -11.94
N ALA A 721 -8.16 -19.00 -11.87
CA ALA A 721 -7.63 -18.19 -12.96
C ALA A 721 -6.21 -18.64 -13.37
N ILE A 722 -5.32 -18.91 -12.39
CA ILE A 722 -3.99 -19.47 -12.66
C ILE A 722 -4.10 -20.84 -13.35
N GLY A 723 -5.01 -21.71 -12.92
CA GLY A 723 -5.26 -23.00 -13.56
C GLY A 723 -5.70 -22.85 -15.02
N CYS A 724 -6.58 -21.89 -15.32
CA CYS A 724 -6.98 -21.58 -16.69
C CYS A 724 -5.80 -21.06 -17.53
N MET A 725 -5.01 -20.12 -16.98
CA MET A 725 -3.82 -19.60 -17.67
C MET A 725 -2.80 -20.71 -17.96
N GLN A 726 -2.60 -21.64 -17.03
CA GLN A 726 -1.72 -22.79 -17.22
C GLN A 726 -2.24 -23.74 -18.29
N ALA A 727 -3.54 -24.03 -18.33
CA ALA A 727 -4.15 -24.86 -19.37
C ALA A 727 -3.93 -24.27 -20.77
N VAL A 728 -4.14 -22.96 -20.92
CA VAL A 728 -3.88 -22.25 -22.19
C VAL A 728 -2.41 -22.37 -22.59
N ARG A 729 -1.47 -22.10 -21.66
CA ARG A 729 -0.03 -22.14 -21.93
C ARG A 729 0.48 -23.54 -22.25
N GLN A 730 0.05 -24.55 -21.51
CA GLN A 730 0.50 -25.94 -21.68
C GLN A 730 -0.07 -26.58 -22.95
N GLY A 731 -1.32 -26.29 -23.28
CA GLY A 731 -1.96 -26.75 -24.52
C GLY A 731 -1.60 -25.93 -25.75
N GLN A 732 -0.75 -24.91 -25.62
CA GLN A 732 -0.40 -23.95 -26.69
C GLN A 732 -1.62 -23.28 -27.34
N HIS A 733 -2.70 -23.14 -26.57
CA HIS A 733 -3.88 -22.41 -26.99
C HIS A 733 -3.62 -20.90 -26.96
N ARG A 734 -4.33 -20.16 -27.80
CA ARG A 734 -4.38 -18.70 -27.77
C ARG A 734 -5.25 -18.21 -26.62
N TRP A 735 -6.40 -18.86 -26.40
CA TRP A 735 -7.35 -18.41 -25.40
C TRP A 735 -8.25 -19.50 -24.84
N ILE A 736 -8.86 -19.20 -23.70
CA ILE A 736 -9.90 -20.00 -23.03
C ILE A 736 -11.14 -19.12 -22.80
N ASP A 737 -12.31 -19.61 -23.19
CA ASP A 737 -13.60 -18.96 -22.98
C ASP A 737 -14.60 -19.93 -22.36
N VAL A 738 -15.44 -19.45 -21.44
CA VAL A 738 -16.46 -20.32 -20.83
C VAL A 738 -17.62 -20.52 -21.80
N ARG A 739 -18.12 -21.75 -21.87
CA ARG A 739 -19.31 -22.08 -22.65
C ARG A 739 -20.53 -21.26 -22.20
N ALA A 740 -21.19 -20.62 -23.16
CA ALA A 740 -22.37 -19.78 -22.90
C ALA A 740 -23.51 -20.56 -22.23
N ASP A 741 -23.76 -21.80 -22.65
CA ASP A 741 -24.81 -22.66 -22.09
C ASP A 741 -24.49 -23.13 -20.66
N VAL A 742 -23.21 -23.39 -20.35
CA VAL A 742 -22.74 -23.70 -18.99
C VAL A 742 -22.91 -22.49 -18.06
N MET A 743 -22.49 -21.30 -18.50
CA MET A 743 -22.64 -20.08 -17.73
C MET A 743 -24.12 -19.76 -17.48
N ALA A 744 -24.98 -19.89 -18.49
CA ALA A 744 -26.42 -19.65 -18.37
C ALA A 744 -27.08 -20.61 -17.37
N THR A 745 -26.80 -21.92 -17.50
CA THR A 745 -27.31 -22.96 -16.59
C THR A 745 -26.87 -22.70 -15.15
N HIS A 746 -25.58 -22.37 -14.95
CA HIS A 746 -25.04 -22.02 -13.64
C HIS A 746 -25.77 -20.82 -13.02
N ASN A 747 -25.94 -19.74 -13.78
CA ASN A 747 -26.60 -18.52 -13.29
C ASN A 747 -28.08 -18.75 -13.00
N GLN A 748 -28.80 -19.53 -13.82
CA GLN A 748 -30.19 -19.87 -13.56
C GLN A 748 -30.35 -20.63 -12.24
N GLN A 749 -29.54 -21.66 -12.01
CA GLN A 749 -29.55 -22.43 -10.76
C GLN A 749 -29.18 -21.57 -9.55
N LEU A 750 -28.22 -20.66 -9.72
CA LEU A 750 -27.80 -19.72 -8.69
C LEU A 750 -28.92 -18.76 -8.30
N GLN A 751 -29.61 -18.18 -9.28
CA GLN A 751 -30.73 -17.27 -9.03
C GLN A 751 -31.93 -17.97 -8.39
N GLN A 752 -32.22 -19.23 -8.75
CA GLN A 752 -33.25 -20.05 -8.09
C GLN A 752 -32.97 -20.21 -6.59
N ARG A 753 -31.71 -20.50 -6.23
CA ARG A 753 -31.29 -20.57 -4.81
C ARG A 753 -31.39 -19.23 -4.09
N LEU A 754 -31.03 -18.14 -4.77
CA LEU A 754 -31.06 -16.80 -4.21
C LEU A 754 -32.50 -16.28 -4.00
N ALA A 755 -33.44 -16.65 -4.86
CA ALA A 755 -34.84 -16.24 -4.76
C ALA A 755 -35.49 -16.68 -3.42
N GLY A 756 -35.19 -17.90 -2.97
CA GLY A 756 -35.69 -18.45 -1.70
C GLY A 756 -34.90 -18.03 -0.45
N SER A 757 -33.89 -17.17 -0.58
CA SER A 757 -33.00 -16.79 0.51
C SER A 757 -33.50 -15.57 1.30
N VAL A 758 -32.90 -15.31 2.47
CA VAL A 758 -33.20 -14.11 3.25
C VAL A 758 -32.89 -12.80 2.51
N TRP A 759 -31.99 -12.83 1.52
CA TRP A 759 -31.56 -11.64 0.77
C TRP A 759 -32.61 -11.14 -0.23
N SER A 760 -33.62 -11.93 -0.58
CA SER A 760 -34.75 -11.49 -1.41
C SER A 760 -35.79 -10.69 -0.60
N GLN A 761 -35.76 -10.77 0.74
CA GLN A 761 -36.80 -10.26 1.63
C GLN A 761 -36.63 -8.79 2.06
N CYS A 762 -35.61 -8.08 1.55
CA CYS A 762 -35.43 -6.64 1.81
C CYS A 762 -34.74 -5.92 0.65
N ARG A 763 -34.77 -4.59 0.65
CA ARG A 763 -33.97 -3.75 -0.25
C ARG A 763 -32.56 -3.58 0.31
N SER A 764 -31.55 -3.94 -0.48
CA SER A 764 -30.12 -3.81 -0.15
C SER A 764 -29.32 -3.56 -1.43
N TRP A 765 -28.05 -3.20 -1.30
CA TRP A 765 -27.15 -3.05 -2.44
C TRP A 765 -26.81 -4.39 -3.13
N TYR A 766 -27.25 -5.53 -2.56
CA TYR A 766 -27.00 -6.85 -3.15
C TYR A 766 -27.84 -7.14 -4.39
N ARG A 767 -28.94 -6.41 -4.57
CA ARG A 767 -29.95 -6.68 -5.60
C ARG A 767 -30.25 -5.44 -6.43
N MET A 768 -30.65 -5.70 -7.67
CA MET A 768 -31.15 -4.69 -8.60
C MET A 768 -32.62 -4.37 -8.31
N ASP A 769 -33.12 -3.31 -8.93
CA ASP A 769 -34.52 -2.88 -8.81
C ASP A 769 -35.49 -3.92 -9.38
N ASN A 770 -35.08 -4.67 -10.40
CA ASN A 770 -35.83 -5.81 -10.95
C ASN A 770 -35.87 -7.04 -10.01
N GLY A 771 -35.27 -6.96 -8.81
CA GLY A 771 -35.29 -8.00 -7.79
C GLY A 771 -34.15 -9.03 -7.89
N ARG A 772 -33.38 -9.02 -8.97
CA ARG A 772 -32.27 -9.96 -9.18
C ARG A 772 -31.13 -9.72 -8.19
N ILE A 773 -30.59 -10.78 -7.57
CA ILE A 773 -29.49 -10.68 -6.60
C ILE A 773 -28.16 -10.93 -7.32
N VAL A 774 -27.33 -9.90 -7.41
CA VAL A 774 -26.11 -9.90 -8.25
C VAL A 774 -24.82 -9.87 -7.45
N ALA A 775 -24.86 -9.50 -6.17
CA ALA A 775 -23.65 -9.39 -5.36
C ALA A 775 -23.24 -10.69 -4.67
N LEU A 776 -24.20 -11.40 -4.05
CA LEU A 776 -23.89 -12.43 -3.05
C LEU A 776 -23.90 -13.86 -3.60
N PHE A 777 -23.04 -14.70 -3.01
CA PHE A 777 -23.12 -16.16 -3.11
C PHE A 777 -24.08 -16.72 -2.04
N PRO A 778 -25.01 -17.64 -2.38
CA PRO A 778 -26.00 -18.11 -1.41
C PRO A 778 -25.49 -19.15 -0.41
N GLY A 779 -24.40 -19.86 -0.73
CA GLY A 779 -23.90 -20.99 0.06
C GLY A 779 -22.92 -20.62 1.18
N PHE A 780 -22.30 -21.65 1.74
CA PHE A 780 -21.20 -21.55 2.71
C PHE A 780 -19.86 -21.38 1.98
N THR A 781 -18.85 -20.84 2.66
CA THR A 781 -17.54 -20.59 2.01
C THR A 781 -16.91 -21.89 1.50
N ALA A 782 -17.04 -22.99 2.25
CA ALA A 782 -16.49 -24.29 1.85
C ALA A 782 -17.11 -24.82 0.55
N GLU A 783 -18.40 -24.55 0.31
CA GLU A 783 -19.08 -24.91 -0.93
C GLU A 783 -18.46 -24.17 -2.12
N TYR A 784 -18.27 -22.85 -1.99
CA TYR A 784 -17.67 -22.03 -3.03
C TYR A 784 -16.21 -22.45 -3.32
N VAL A 785 -15.40 -22.60 -2.28
CA VAL A 785 -13.99 -23.04 -2.40
C VAL A 785 -13.91 -24.36 -3.16
N LYS A 786 -14.76 -25.34 -2.84
CA LYS A 786 -14.81 -26.63 -3.53
C LYS A 786 -15.24 -26.48 -4.99
N ALA A 787 -16.20 -25.60 -5.28
CA ALA A 787 -16.72 -25.40 -6.63
C ALA A 787 -15.66 -24.82 -7.58
N VAL A 788 -14.79 -23.94 -7.08
CA VAL A 788 -13.82 -23.21 -7.92
C VAL A 788 -12.39 -23.74 -7.81
N GLN A 789 -12.11 -24.73 -6.94
CA GLN A 789 -10.76 -25.21 -6.61
C GLN A 789 -9.87 -25.52 -7.82
N ARG A 790 -10.45 -26.07 -8.90
CA ARG A 790 -9.79 -26.29 -10.18
C ARG A 790 -10.77 -26.03 -11.33
N PRO A 791 -10.33 -25.40 -12.42
CA PRO A 791 -11.17 -25.23 -13.59
C PRO A 791 -11.49 -26.60 -14.21
N ARG A 792 -12.77 -26.87 -14.44
CA ARG A 792 -13.22 -28.04 -15.20
C ARG A 792 -13.12 -27.69 -16.68
N LEU A 793 -12.05 -28.10 -17.34
CA LEU A 793 -11.76 -27.68 -18.73
C LEU A 793 -12.88 -28.04 -19.73
N ALA A 794 -13.71 -29.05 -19.45
CA ALA A 794 -14.89 -29.38 -20.27
C ALA A 794 -16.00 -28.30 -20.28
N ASP A 795 -15.96 -27.38 -19.31
CA ASP A 795 -16.87 -26.22 -19.25
C ASP A 795 -16.38 -25.07 -20.14
N TYR A 796 -15.20 -25.20 -20.77
CA TYR A 796 -14.53 -24.16 -21.52
C TYR A 796 -14.26 -24.59 -22.97
N HIS A 797 -14.21 -23.61 -23.86
CA HIS A 797 -13.60 -23.72 -25.17
C HIS A 797 -12.14 -23.27 -25.09
N LEU A 798 -11.21 -24.13 -25.50
CA LEU A 798 -9.81 -23.78 -25.71
C LEU A 798 -9.55 -23.76 -27.22
N GLN A 799 -8.96 -22.68 -27.71
CA GLN A 799 -8.55 -22.54 -29.11
C GLN A 799 -7.08 -22.21 -29.22
#